data_AF-A0A0B0DA20-F1
#
_entry.id   AF-A0A0B0DA20-F1
#
_cell.length_a   1.000
_cell.length_b   1.000
_cell.length_c   1.000
_cell.angle_alpha   90.00
_cell.angle_beta   90.00
_cell.angle_gamma   90.00
#
_symmetry.space_group_name_H-M   'P 1'
#
loop_
_entity.id
_entity.type
_entity.pdbx_description
1 polymer ?
#
loop_
_entity_poly.entity_id
_entity_poly.type
_entity_poly.pdbx_seq_one_letter_code
_entity_poly.pdbx_strand_id
1 'polypeptide(L)'
;MNHMDNHLTLITGTPETRDTLHKQLNEILGEFIQIESYAVDESIPKQVSDELVIFSSYLVEAEASHLVSKDCKQMTAKRTINYQHINRLFEIDSGTEVLCVNDAPQMSKETIETLKKIGMNHLIYTPYSPEKKAAPYIKTAITPGEARFVPRSVDYVIDIGVRLIDITTLIEILEHFQLKDKLGWTISNRYTGKIIELSQRLAEVNRQTELLNQHLQQVVDGVNDGVMAIDRHKRVTVFNPFIEEYSGLSRIHALGKTLPQLFKDSNILSFMTSPQEEGEYFTMNGYNLMIYRIQWEESENVLFIFKNTDETITMEKAARKQLMKTGYMSKYSFDDIIGKSPEILHTKKIASKLAKTELPVLIQGESGTGKELFAHSIHNQSNRVLEPFLAVNFSALPEDLLESELFGYEEGAFTGAKKGGKKGLFEQADGGTIFLDEIGDSSLKLQARLLRVIQEMELRKIGGTKTIPINVRIIAATNKDLLELIKEGKFREDLYHRLKVLFLPIPPLRNRKEDIPLLVKQFSIENNIPDEKWDPKLLDTLKNFDWFGNIRELKNTVSYLSIVADHDLITTQDLPGKDYFQAQKAEPESIIDHQLNKQVLTAVKSLNESSTNASRKKISDLLSDQRDPLTEQQVRRVLESLKTSGYVTIRRGRAGTQITREGVQYLQK
;
A
#
# COMPACT_ATOMS: atom_id res chain seq x y z
N MET A 1 -41.46 -66.61 31.60
CA MET A 1 -40.23 -67.29 32.02
C MET A 1 -39.26 -66.21 32.45
N ASN A 2 -38.78 -66.27 33.69
CA ASN A 2 -37.78 -65.33 34.20
C ASN A 2 -36.52 -65.48 33.35
N HIS A 3 -36.19 -64.46 32.55
CA HIS A 3 -34.97 -64.45 31.74
C HIS A 3 -33.70 -64.13 32.56
N MET A 4 -33.79 -64.12 33.90
CA MET A 4 -32.65 -63.91 34.80
C MET A 4 -31.89 -65.20 35.15
N ASP A 5 -32.32 -66.37 34.66
CA ASP A 5 -31.67 -67.67 34.94
C ASP A 5 -30.63 -68.08 33.86
N ASN A 6 -30.38 -67.23 32.85
CA ASN A 6 -29.41 -67.52 31.79
C ASN A 6 -28.00 -67.07 32.23
N HIS A 7 -27.07 -68.01 32.36
CA HIS A 7 -25.70 -67.76 32.79
C HIS A 7 -24.70 -68.05 31.67
N LEU A 8 -23.76 -67.11 31.46
CA LEU A 8 -22.67 -67.22 30.50
C LEU A 8 -21.35 -66.95 31.20
N THR A 9 -20.42 -67.90 31.12
CA THR A 9 -19.02 -67.66 31.54
C THR A 9 -18.16 -67.35 30.32
N LEU A 10 -17.43 -66.23 30.36
CA LEU A 10 -16.36 -65.90 29.42
C LEU A 10 -14.99 -66.20 30.04
N ILE A 11 -14.22 -67.11 29.43
CA ILE A 11 -12.84 -67.39 29.81
C ILE A 11 -11.89 -66.78 28.77
N THR A 12 -10.96 -65.97 29.25
CA THR A 12 -9.99 -65.23 28.43
C THR A 12 -8.55 -65.55 28.83
N GLY A 13 -7.57 -65.21 27.99
CA GLY A 13 -6.16 -65.36 28.36
C GLY A 13 -5.74 -64.34 29.41
N THR A 14 -5.85 -63.05 29.06
CA THR A 14 -5.34 -61.92 29.85
C THR A 14 -6.46 -61.10 30.51
N PRO A 15 -6.22 -60.43 31.65
CA PRO A 15 -7.22 -59.58 32.31
C PRO A 15 -7.70 -58.40 31.45
N GLU A 16 -6.80 -57.82 30.65
CA GLU A 16 -7.15 -56.74 29.71
C GLU A 16 -8.13 -57.21 28.62
N THR A 17 -7.94 -58.45 28.16
CA THR A 17 -8.89 -59.10 27.25
C THR A 17 -10.22 -59.37 27.95
N ARG A 18 -10.19 -59.90 29.18
CA ARG A 18 -11.40 -60.14 29.99
C ARG A 18 -12.26 -58.89 30.08
N ASP A 19 -11.68 -57.78 30.53
CA ASP A 19 -12.43 -56.56 30.83
C ASP A 19 -13.06 -55.97 29.57
N THR A 20 -12.31 -55.95 28.46
CA THR A 20 -12.79 -55.44 27.16
C THR A 20 -13.95 -56.28 26.62
N LEU A 21 -13.85 -57.61 26.69
CA LEU A 21 -14.86 -58.51 26.13
C LEU A 21 -16.08 -58.67 27.02
N HIS A 22 -15.87 -58.70 28.34
CA HIS A 22 -16.95 -58.66 29.30
C HIS A 22 -17.78 -57.39 29.08
N LYS A 23 -17.14 -56.22 28.95
CA LYS A 23 -17.82 -54.97 28.63
C LYS A 23 -18.62 -55.07 27.32
N GLN A 24 -18.02 -55.61 26.26
CA GLN A 24 -18.71 -55.78 24.97
C GLN A 24 -19.96 -56.67 25.10
N LEU A 25 -19.84 -57.82 25.75
CA LEU A 25 -20.96 -58.76 25.94
C LEU A 25 -22.03 -58.15 26.84
N ASN A 26 -21.63 -57.51 27.94
CA ASN A 26 -22.56 -56.89 28.89
C ASN A 26 -23.36 -55.74 28.27
N GLU A 27 -22.74 -54.91 27.42
CA GLU A 27 -23.44 -53.85 26.66
C GLU A 27 -24.51 -54.38 25.69
N ILE A 28 -24.40 -55.64 25.24
CA ILE A 28 -25.30 -56.23 24.23
C ILE A 28 -26.32 -57.18 24.87
N LEU A 29 -25.88 -57.94 25.87
CA LEU A 29 -26.60 -59.09 26.41
C LEU A 29 -26.92 -58.96 27.91
N GLY A 30 -26.31 -58.00 28.62
CA GLY A 30 -26.37 -57.91 30.09
C GLY A 30 -27.76 -57.70 30.69
N GLU A 31 -28.71 -57.18 29.89
CA GLU A 31 -30.13 -57.09 30.29
C GLU A 31 -30.85 -58.45 30.29
N PHE A 32 -30.29 -59.47 29.62
CA PHE A 32 -30.92 -60.76 29.36
C PHE A 32 -30.11 -61.98 29.81
N ILE A 33 -28.81 -61.82 30.05
CA ILE A 33 -27.88 -62.90 30.41
C ILE A 33 -26.95 -62.38 31.50
N GLN A 34 -26.80 -63.13 32.58
CA GLN A 34 -25.77 -62.85 33.58
C GLN A 34 -24.42 -63.36 33.07
N ILE A 35 -23.46 -62.44 32.94
CA ILE A 35 -22.14 -62.74 32.38
C ILE A 35 -21.12 -62.75 33.51
N GLU A 36 -20.47 -63.88 33.71
CA GLU A 36 -19.26 -63.99 34.52
C GLU A 36 -18.03 -64.06 33.61
N SER A 37 -16.90 -63.51 34.05
CA SER A 37 -15.68 -63.53 33.23
C SER A 37 -14.42 -63.78 34.04
N TYR A 38 -13.52 -64.60 33.48
CA TYR A 38 -12.28 -65.02 34.12
C TYR A 38 -11.11 -64.91 33.12
N ALA A 39 -9.90 -64.74 33.65
CA ALA A 39 -8.65 -64.76 32.88
C ALA A 39 -7.79 -65.94 33.34
N VAL A 40 -7.15 -66.66 32.41
CA VAL A 40 -6.25 -67.79 32.71
C VAL A 40 -5.00 -67.33 33.47
N ASP A 41 -4.55 -66.10 33.22
CA ASP A 41 -3.48 -65.45 33.98
C ASP A 41 -3.85 -65.17 35.46
N GLU A 42 -5.14 -65.28 35.82
CA GLU A 42 -5.66 -65.11 37.17
C GLU A 42 -6.24 -66.43 37.73
N SER A 43 -6.68 -66.43 38.99
CA SER A 43 -7.30 -67.61 39.59
C SER A 43 -8.69 -67.86 39.00
N ILE A 44 -8.85 -68.95 38.24
CA ILE A 44 -10.15 -69.46 37.77
C ILE A 44 -10.77 -70.40 38.83
N PRO A 45 -12.11 -70.39 39.03
CA PRO A 45 -12.78 -71.40 39.85
C PRO A 45 -12.44 -72.83 39.44
N LYS A 46 -12.34 -73.76 40.41
CA LYS A 46 -11.95 -75.17 40.16
C LYS A 46 -12.93 -75.94 39.27
N GLN A 47 -14.16 -75.48 39.16
CA GLN A 47 -15.18 -76.06 38.29
C GLN A 47 -16.16 -74.97 37.85
N VAL A 48 -16.37 -74.83 36.55
CA VAL A 48 -17.35 -73.93 35.94
C VAL A 48 -18.51 -74.77 35.41
N SER A 49 -19.75 -74.40 35.78
CA SER A 49 -20.96 -75.17 35.48
C SER A 49 -22.06 -74.37 34.78
N ASP A 50 -21.72 -73.22 34.19
CA ASP A 50 -22.69 -72.38 33.48
C ASP A 50 -23.24 -73.04 32.21
N GLU A 51 -24.40 -72.58 31.75
CA GLU A 51 -25.11 -73.10 30.58
C GLU A 51 -24.26 -73.00 29.30
N LEU A 52 -23.54 -71.88 29.15
CA LEU A 52 -22.61 -71.63 28.04
C LEU A 52 -21.26 -71.10 28.55
N VAL A 53 -20.19 -71.77 28.18
CA VAL A 53 -18.82 -71.30 28.39
C VAL A 53 -18.19 -70.88 27.07
N ILE A 54 -17.69 -69.65 27.02
CA ILE A 54 -17.06 -69.05 25.85
C ILE A 54 -15.57 -68.87 26.10
N PHE A 55 -14.73 -69.47 25.26
CA PHE A 55 -13.29 -69.24 25.28
C PHE A 55 -12.90 -68.13 24.28
N SER A 56 -12.02 -67.21 24.68
CA SER A 56 -11.61 -66.09 23.81
C SER A 56 -10.75 -66.50 22.61
N SER A 57 -10.13 -67.68 22.65
CA SER A 57 -9.29 -68.25 21.60
C SER A 57 -9.14 -69.76 21.79
N TYR A 58 -8.68 -70.46 20.75
CA TYR A 58 -8.42 -71.91 20.81
C TYR A 58 -7.32 -72.28 21.82
N LEU A 59 -6.35 -71.39 22.04
CA LEU A 59 -5.30 -71.59 23.06
C LEU A 59 -5.91 -71.62 24.46
N VAL A 60 -6.81 -70.67 24.75
CA VAL A 60 -7.51 -70.59 26.03
C VAL A 60 -8.45 -71.78 26.22
N GLU A 61 -9.11 -72.25 25.14
CA GLU A 61 -9.89 -73.50 25.17
C GLU A 61 -9.01 -74.71 25.51
N ALA A 62 -7.85 -74.85 24.86
CA ALA A 62 -6.92 -75.95 25.14
C ALA A 62 -6.41 -75.92 26.58
N GLU A 63 -6.19 -74.73 27.15
CA GLU A 63 -5.70 -74.56 28.52
C GLU A 63 -6.79 -74.73 29.58
N ALA A 64 -8.02 -74.24 29.37
CA ALA A 64 -9.05 -74.16 30.41
C ALA A 64 -10.23 -75.13 30.23
N SER A 65 -10.34 -75.84 29.11
CA SER A 65 -11.46 -76.79 28.85
C SER A 65 -11.62 -77.87 29.91
N HIS A 66 -10.53 -78.29 30.55
CA HIS A 66 -10.54 -79.29 31.62
C HIS A 66 -11.23 -78.81 32.92
N LEU A 67 -11.43 -77.50 33.09
CA LEU A 67 -12.09 -76.89 34.25
C LEU A 67 -13.61 -76.78 34.07
N VAL A 68 -14.12 -77.05 32.86
CA VAL A 68 -15.53 -76.93 32.52
C VAL A 68 -16.23 -78.29 32.65
N SER A 69 -17.42 -78.32 33.25
CA SER A 69 -18.21 -79.55 33.36
C SER A 69 -18.56 -80.13 31.99
N LYS A 70 -18.60 -81.46 31.86
CA LYS A 70 -18.92 -82.15 30.60
C LYS A 70 -20.35 -81.91 30.11
N ASP A 71 -21.24 -81.47 31.00
CA ASP A 71 -22.64 -81.18 30.69
C ASP A 71 -22.86 -79.75 30.18
N CYS A 72 -21.84 -78.89 30.21
CA CYS A 72 -21.92 -77.50 29.76
C CYS A 72 -21.60 -77.37 28.27
N LYS A 73 -22.33 -76.51 27.56
CA LYS A 73 -22.01 -76.21 26.17
C LYS A 73 -20.78 -75.31 26.11
N GLN A 74 -19.80 -75.69 25.30
CA GLN A 74 -18.54 -74.98 25.13
C GLN A 74 -18.45 -74.42 23.71
N MET A 75 -17.94 -73.19 23.58
CA MET A 75 -17.66 -72.59 22.27
C MET A 75 -16.43 -71.70 22.31
N THR A 76 -15.74 -71.60 21.18
CA THR A 76 -14.58 -70.71 21.01
C THR A 76 -14.96 -69.51 20.15
N ALA A 77 -14.79 -68.32 20.71
CA ALA A 77 -15.17 -67.08 20.08
C ALA A 77 -14.28 -66.77 18.87
N LYS A 78 -14.91 -66.43 17.75
CA LYS A 78 -14.23 -65.75 16.65
C LYS A 78 -14.00 -64.30 17.04
N ARG A 79 -12.82 -63.77 16.67
CA ARG A 79 -12.34 -62.47 17.10
C ARG A 79 -12.11 -61.56 15.89
N THR A 80 -12.64 -60.35 15.91
CA THR A 80 -12.48 -59.34 14.86
C THR A 80 -11.66 -58.14 15.34
N ILE A 81 -11.14 -57.33 14.41
CA ILE A 81 -10.33 -56.14 14.77
C ILE A 81 -11.22 -55.07 15.39
N ASN A 82 -10.70 -54.37 16.40
CA ASN A 82 -11.37 -53.20 16.93
C ASN A 82 -11.26 -52.03 15.94
N TYR A 83 -12.39 -51.63 15.38
CA TYR A 83 -12.48 -50.55 14.38
C TYR A 83 -12.21 -49.15 14.97
N GLN A 84 -12.19 -48.97 16.29
CA GLN A 84 -11.99 -47.64 16.92
C GLN A 84 -10.57 -47.11 16.70
N HIS A 85 -9.57 -47.98 16.71
CA HIS A 85 -8.17 -47.60 16.60
C HIS A 85 -7.57 -47.93 15.23
N ILE A 86 -8.38 -48.48 14.32
CA ILE A 86 -7.93 -48.92 13.01
C ILE A 86 -7.55 -47.75 12.09
N ASN A 87 -8.06 -46.54 12.35
CA ASN A 87 -7.82 -45.35 11.52
C ASN A 87 -6.32 -45.01 11.43
N ARG A 88 -5.56 -45.26 12.51
CA ARG A 88 -4.11 -45.04 12.56
C ARG A 88 -3.34 -45.89 11.56
N LEU A 89 -3.93 -46.97 11.05
CA LEU A 89 -3.33 -47.81 10.01
C LEU A 89 -3.45 -47.19 8.61
N PHE A 90 -4.46 -46.35 8.36
CA PHE A 90 -4.61 -45.65 7.08
C PHE A 90 -3.62 -44.49 6.91
N GLU A 91 -3.04 -44.01 8.02
CA GLU A 91 -2.02 -42.96 8.04
C GLU A 91 -0.63 -43.48 7.59
N ILE A 92 -0.45 -44.78 7.53
CA ILE A 92 0.82 -45.40 7.12
C ILE A 92 0.88 -45.49 5.60
N ASP A 93 1.98 -45.01 5.02
CA ASP A 93 2.21 -45.05 3.58
C ASP A 93 2.14 -46.47 3.02
N SER A 94 1.55 -46.58 1.83
CA SER A 94 1.48 -47.85 1.11
C SER A 94 2.87 -48.40 0.79
N GLY A 95 3.08 -49.69 1.04
CA GLY A 95 4.36 -50.38 0.87
C GLY A 95 5.25 -50.39 2.11
N THR A 96 4.83 -49.75 3.21
CA THR A 96 5.60 -49.73 4.45
C THR A 96 5.67 -51.12 5.09
N GLU A 97 6.87 -51.54 5.51
CA GLU A 97 7.06 -52.74 6.32
C GLU A 97 6.67 -52.50 7.78
N VAL A 98 5.82 -53.36 8.32
CA VAL A 98 5.28 -53.25 9.68
C VAL A 98 5.42 -54.58 10.43
N LEU A 99 5.83 -54.50 11.68
CA LEU A 99 5.92 -55.65 12.58
C LEU A 99 4.55 -55.91 13.22
N CYS A 100 3.93 -57.06 12.96
CA CYS A 100 2.71 -57.46 13.67
C CYS A 100 3.08 -58.24 14.93
N VAL A 101 2.92 -57.64 16.11
CA VAL A 101 3.37 -58.16 17.39
C VAL A 101 2.20 -58.77 18.17
N ASN A 102 2.35 -60.03 18.57
CA ASN A 102 1.40 -60.73 19.43
C ASN A 102 2.11 -61.67 20.42
N ASP A 103 1.38 -62.21 21.38
CA ASP A 103 1.87 -63.13 22.42
C ASP A 103 2.42 -64.46 21.85
N ALA A 104 1.77 -65.00 20.83
CA ALA A 104 2.13 -66.27 20.21
C ALA A 104 2.35 -66.15 18.68
N PRO A 105 3.24 -66.97 18.08
CA PRO A 105 3.50 -66.93 16.63
C PRO A 105 2.25 -67.13 15.78
N GLN A 106 1.35 -68.02 16.20
CA GLN A 106 0.11 -68.31 15.48
C GLN A 106 -0.85 -67.11 15.51
N MET A 107 -0.98 -66.45 16.66
CA MET A 107 -1.84 -65.28 16.85
C MET A 107 -1.38 -64.07 16.03
N SER A 108 -0.07 -63.88 15.88
CA SER A 108 0.49 -62.83 15.01
C SER A 108 0.12 -63.04 13.53
N LYS A 109 0.17 -64.29 13.03
CA LYS A 109 -0.23 -64.64 11.66
C LYS A 109 -1.73 -64.45 11.43
N GLU A 110 -2.56 -64.93 12.36
CA GLU A 110 -4.01 -64.77 12.28
C GLU A 110 -4.45 -63.30 12.29
N THR A 111 -3.74 -62.46 13.07
CA THR A 111 -3.99 -61.02 13.10
C THR A 111 -3.66 -60.38 11.75
N ILE A 112 -2.54 -60.76 11.12
CA ILE A 112 -2.18 -60.32 9.76
C ILE A 112 -3.24 -60.73 8.74
N GLU A 113 -3.67 -62.00 8.77
CA GLU A 113 -4.70 -62.49 7.85
C GLU A 113 -6.01 -61.73 8.02
N THR A 114 -6.40 -61.43 9.26
CA THR A 114 -7.60 -60.66 9.56
C THR A 114 -7.48 -59.25 9.01
N LEU A 115 -6.36 -58.55 9.23
CA LEU A 115 -6.09 -57.21 8.70
C LEU A 115 -6.15 -57.18 7.17
N LYS A 116 -5.57 -58.17 6.49
CA LYS A 116 -5.66 -58.30 5.03
C LYS A 116 -7.09 -58.53 4.55
N LYS A 117 -7.84 -59.42 5.20
CA LYS A 117 -9.24 -59.73 4.86
C LYS A 117 -10.16 -58.52 4.97
N ILE A 118 -9.91 -57.62 5.92
CA ILE A 118 -10.68 -56.38 6.08
C ILE A 118 -10.19 -55.23 5.20
N GLY A 119 -9.22 -55.47 4.31
CA GLY A 119 -8.79 -54.52 3.28
C GLY A 119 -7.49 -53.77 3.56
N MET A 120 -6.79 -54.05 4.67
CA MET A 120 -5.50 -53.42 5.01
C MET A 120 -4.35 -54.07 4.24
N ASN A 121 -4.42 -54.02 2.91
CA ASN A 121 -3.49 -54.66 1.99
C ASN A 121 -2.32 -53.76 1.58
N HIS A 122 -2.36 -52.48 1.94
CA HIS A 122 -1.33 -51.50 1.61
C HIS A 122 -0.05 -51.66 2.43
N LEU A 123 0.00 -52.55 3.43
CA LEU A 123 1.15 -52.75 4.32
C LEU A 123 1.81 -54.12 4.12
N ILE A 124 3.13 -54.15 4.33
CA ILE A 124 3.93 -55.39 4.29
C ILE A 124 4.14 -55.90 5.71
N TYR A 125 3.36 -56.90 6.12
CA TYR A 125 3.37 -57.40 7.49
C TYR A 125 4.43 -58.47 7.75
N THR A 126 5.17 -58.32 8.85
CA THR A 126 6.08 -59.34 9.38
C THR A 126 5.59 -59.84 10.76
N PRO A 127 5.29 -61.13 10.95
CA PRO A 127 4.81 -61.65 12.24
C PRO A 127 5.93 -61.77 13.28
N TYR A 128 5.67 -61.28 14.50
CA TYR A 128 6.58 -61.34 15.64
C TYR A 128 5.86 -61.75 16.93
N SER A 129 6.59 -62.50 17.75
CA SER A 129 6.20 -62.88 19.12
C SER A 129 7.45 -62.99 20.01
N PRO A 130 7.30 -62.89 21.34
CA PRO A 130 8.40 -62.97 22.31
C PRO A 130 9.26 -64.25 22.20
N GLU A 131 8.71 -65.34 21.67
CA GLU A 131 9.43 -66.61 21.47
C GLU A 131 10.58 -66.50 20.44
N LYS A 132 10.54 -65.50 19.55
CA LYS A 132 11.62 -65.25 18.58
C LYS A 132 12.77 -64.49 19.24
N LYS A 133 13.92 -65.15 19.38
CA LYS A 133 15.16 -64.60 19.97
C LYS A 133 15.73 -63.37 19.25
N ALA A 134 15.39 -63.14 17.98
CA ALA A 134 15.84 -61.98 17.21
C ALA A 134 14.65 -61.29 16.54
N ALA A 135 14.44 -60.01 16.84
CA ALA A 135 13.46 -59.17 16.16
C ALA A 135 14.07 -58.60 14.87
N PRO A 136 13.35 -58.61 13.73
CA PRO A 136 13.78 -57.91 12.53
C PRO A 136 13.82 -56.39 12.78
N TYR A 137 14.75 -55.68 12.13
CA TYR A 137 14.90 -54.23 12.25
C TYR A 137 13.82 -53.52 11.44
N ILE A 138 12.64 -53.38 12.04
CA ILE A 138 11.48 -52.68 11.46
C ILE A 138 11.08 -51.56 12.44
N LYS A 139 10.95 -50.34 11.93
CA LYS A 139 10.72 -49.13 12.73
C LYS A 139 9.29 -49.00 13.25
N THR A 140 8.32 -49.66 12.61
CA THR A 140 6.89 -49.54 12.93
C THR A 140 6.32 -50.89 13.36
N ALA A 141 5.63 -50.94 14.50
CA ALA A 141 4.91 -52.12 14.97
C ALA A 141 3.41 -51.86 15.13
N ILE A 142 2.61 -52.89 14.82
CA ILE A 142 1.17 -52.96 15.02
C ILE A 142 0.91 -54.09 16.03
N THR A 143 0.11 -53.83 17.05
CA THR A 143 -0.20 -54.82 18.09
C THR A 143 -1.66 -54.72 18.57
N PRO A 144 -2.37 -55.82 18.86
CA PRO A 144 -3.74 -55.79 19.33
C PRO A 144 -3.82 -55.88 20.87
N GLY A 145 -3.51 -54.79 21.57
CA GLY A 145 -3.52 -54.73 23.04
C GLY A 145 -2.29 -55.36 23.71
N GLU A 146 -1.23 -55.64 22.94
CA GLU A 146 -0.06 -56.40 23.40
C GLU A 146 1.24 -55.57 23.30
N ALA A 147 1.15 -54.27 23.60
CA ALA A 147 2.26 -53.32 23.53
C ALA A 147 3.48 -53.73 24.36
N ARG A 148 3.28 -54.49 25.44
CA ARG A 148 4.36 -55.00 26.31
C ARG A 148 5.33 -55.95 25.59
N PHE A 149 4.90 -56.59 24.51
CA PHE A 149 5.72 -57.52 23.73
C PHE A 149 6.45 -56.86 22.55
N VAL A 150 6.28 -55.55 22.36
CA VAL A 150 6.94 -54.83 21.27
C VAL A 150 8.44 -54.67 21.57
N PRO A 151 9.33 -55.02 20.63
CA PRO A 151 10.78 -54.83 20.80
C PRO A 151 11.16 -53.36 21.02
N ARG A 152 12.14 -53.09 21.88
CA ARG A 152 12.68 -51.74 22.10
C ARG A 152 13.32 -51.09 20.86
N SER A 153 13.56 -51.87 19.80
CA SER A 153 14.11 -51.40 18.52
C SER A 153 13.07 -50.76 17.59
N VAL A 154 11.80 -50.75 17.99
CA VAL A 154 10.70 -50.15 17.23
C VAL A 154 10.53 -48.70 17.66
N ASP A 155 10.52 -47.78 16.69
CA ASP A 155 10.39 -46.34 16.91
C ASP A 155 8.92 -45.91 17.06
N TYR A 156 8.01 -46.54 16.32
CA TYR A 156 6.59 -46.17 16.28
C TYR A 156 5.68 -47.38 16.54
N VAL A 157 4.83 -47.27 17.56
CA VAL A 157 3.91 -48.35 17.97
C VAL A 157 2.46 -47.91 17.77
N ILE A 158 1.72 -48.73 17.02
CA ILE A 158 0.29 -48.57 16.80
C ILE A 158 -0.42 -49.72 17.50
N ASP A 159 -1.00 -49.43 18.66
CA ASP A 159 -1.91 -50.35 19.32
C ASP A 159 -3.31 -50.20 18.72
N ILE A 160 -3.80 -51.27 18.09
CA ILE A 160 -5.14 -51.34 17.49
C ILE A 160 -6.20 -51.79 18.51
N GLY A 161 -5.80 -52.01 19.76
CA GLY A 161 -6.63 -52.44 20.87
C GLY A 161 -6.96 -53.94 20.82
N VAL A 162 -7.47 -54.44 21.95
CA VAL A 162 -7.93 -55.82 22.08
C VAL A 162 -8.97 -56.11 20.99
N ARG A 163 -8.80 -57.24 20.29
CA ARG A 163 -9.78 -57.74 19.31
C ARG A 163 -11.17 -57.88 19.96
N LEU A 164 -12.24 -57.76 19.21
CA LEU A 164 -13.62 -57.88 19.73
C LEU A 164 -14.24 -59.22 19.32
N ILE A 165 -15.28 -59.67 20.02
CA ILE A 165 -16.04 -60.86 19.61
C ILE A 165 -16.75 -60.52 18.29
N ASP A 166 -16.60 -61.42 17.32
CA ASP A 166 -17.17 -61.28 15.99
C ASP A 166 -18.70 -61.41 16.02
N ILE A 167 -19.38 -60.76 15.07
CA ILE A 167 -20.84 -60.80 14.96
C ILE A 167 -21.36 -62.23 14.81
N THR A 168 -20.61 -63.12 14.16
CA THR A 168 -21.01 -64.53 13.99
C THR A 168 -21.10 -65.25 15.33
N THR A 169 -20.10 -65.08 16.20
CA THR A 169 -20.16 -65.63 17.57
C THR A 169 -21.28 -65.01 18.39
N LEU A 170 -21.54 -63.69 18.27
CA LEU A 170 -22.67 -63.08 18.96
C LEU A 170 -24.02 -63.69 18.52
N ILE A 171 -24.18 -63.97 17.22
CA ILE A 171 -25.39 -64.64 16.69
C ILE A 171 -25.49 -66.08 17.23
N GLU A 172 -24.39 -66.82 17.29
CA GLU A 172 -24.39 -68.18 17.86
C GLU A 172 -24.77 -68.19 19.35
N ILE A 173 -24.34 -67.18 20.13
CA ILE A 173 -24.77 -66.98 21.53
C ILE A 173 -26.29 -66.73 21.58
N LEU A 174 -26.79 -65.82 20.74
CA LEU A 174 -28.23 -65.52 20.68
C LEU A 174 -29.08 -66.73 20.28
N GLU A 175 -28.57 -67.57 19.37
CA GLU A 175 -29.24 -68.81 18.96
C GLU A 175 -29.29 -69.83 20.10
N HIS A 176 -28.21 -69.93 20.89
CA HIS A 176 -28.18 -70.84 22.04
C HIS A 176 -29.23 -70.48 23.10
N PHE A 177 -29.33 -69.20 23.47
CA PHE A 177 -30.30 -68.72 24.47
C PHE A 177 -31.69 -68.40 23.89
N GLN A 178 -31.94 -68.69 22.60
CA GLN A 178 -33.20 -68.41 21.90
C GLN A 178 -33.62 -66.92 21.96
N LEU A 179 -32.63 -66.01 21.94
CA LEU A 179 -32.82 -64.56 22.02
C LEU A 179 -32.75 -63.87 20.64
N LYS A 180 -32.63 -64.63 19.55
CA LYS A 180 -32.47 -64.10 18.18
C LYS A 180 -33.58 -63.12 17.78
N ASP A 181 -34.84 -63.42 18.11
CA ASP A 181 -35.98 -62.56 17.77
C ASP A 181 -36.03 -61.26 18.59
N LYS A 182 -35.36 -61.23 19.75
CA LYS A 182 -35.32 -60.05 20.63
C LYS A 182 -34.11 -59.15 20.35
N LEU A 183 -32.94 -59.75 20.11
CA LEU A 183 -31.67 -59.03 20.05
C LEU A 183 -30.99 -59.04 18.68
N GLY A 184 -31.43 -59.88 17.74
CA GLY A 184 -30.86 -59.95 16.39
C GLY A 184 -30.97 -58.62 15.63
N TRP A 185 -32.12 -57.94 15.75
CA TRP A 185 -32.33 -56.60 15.19
C TRP A 185 -31.44 -55.54 15.87
N THR A 186 -31.28 -55.62 17.20
CA THR A 186 -30.41 -54.72 17.98
C THR A 186 -28.95 -54.80 17.53
N ILE A 187 -28.43 -56.01 17.34
CA ILE A 187 -27.07 -56.22 16.83
C ILE A 187 -26.95 -55.65 15.41
N SER A 188 -27.86 -56.00 14.51
CA SER A 188 -27.85 -55.51 13.12
C SER A 188 -27.85 -53.98 13.05
N ASN A 189 -28.77 -53.32 13.78
CA ASN A 189 -28.85 -51.86 13.84
C ASN A 189 -27.60 -51.21 14.45
N ARG A 190 -26.95 -51.85 15.42
CA ARG A 190 -25.70 -51.34 15.99
C ARG A 190 -24.59 -51.27 14.93
N TYR A 191 -24.51 -52.25 14.04
CA TYR A 191 -23.53 -52.22 12.95
C TYR A 191 -23.96 -51.29 11.81
N THR A 192 -25.23 -51.32 11.38
CA THR A 192 -25.75 -50.41 10.35
C THR A 192 -25.65 -48.95 10.78
N GLY A 193 -25.95 -48.64 12.04
CA GLY A 193 -25.82 -47.30 12.61
C GLY A 193 -24.38 -46.79 12.55
N LYS A 194 -23.39 -47.63 12.86
CA LYS A 194 -21.96 -47.28 12.72
C LYS A 194 -21.55 -47.04 11.28
N ILE A 195 -22.05 -47.83 10.32
CA ILE A 195 -21.77 -47.61 8.90
C ILE A 195 -22.33 -46.24 8.46
N ILE A 196 -23.58 -45.94 8.83
CA ILE A 196 -24.21 -44.65 8.52
C ILE A 196 -23.42 -43.50 9.15
N GLU A 197 -22.99 -43.63 10.41
CA GLU A 197 -22.18 -42.63 11.10
C GLU A 197 -20.86 -42.35 10.35
N LEU A 198 -20.14 -43.40 9.93
CA LEU A 198 -18.91 -43.26 9.16
C LEU A 198 -19.16 -42.60 7.79
N SER A 199 -20.22 -43.00 7.08
CA SER A 199 -20.60 -42.38 5.81
C SER A 199 -20.94 -40.89 5.95
N GLN A 200 -21.63 -40.49 7.03
CA GLN A 200 -21.92 -39.09 7.30
C GLN A 200 -20.65 -38.29 7.59
N ARG A 201 -19.71 -38.84 8.38
CA ARG A 201 -18.40 -38.19 8.63
C ARG A 201 -17.62 -37.99 7.33
N LEU A 202 -17.59 -38.99 6.45
CA LEU A 202 -16.92 -38.89 5.15
C LEU A 202 -17.57 -37.82 4.27
N ALA A 203 -18.90 -37.76 4.21
CA ALA A 203 -19.61 -36.73 3.47
C ALA A 203 -19.29 -35.32 3.99
N GLU A 204 -19.20 -35.15 5.31
CA GLU A 204 -18.83 -33.87 5.91
C GLU A 204 -17.39 -33.46 5.56
N VAL A 205 -16.43 -34.38 5.66
CA VAL A 205 -15.03 -34.11 5.28
C VAL A 205 -14.90 -33.74 3.80
N ASN A 206 -15.62 -34.43 2.91
CA ASN A 206 -15.65 -34.08 1.49
C ASN A 206 -16.22 -32.68 1.25
N ARG A 207 -17.33 -32.33 1.93
CA ARG A 207 -17.93 -31.00 1.84
C ARG A 207 -16.97 -29.90 2.33
N GLN A 208 -16.28 -30.14 3.44
CA GLN A 208 -15.26 -29.20 3.95
C GLN A 208 -14.10 -29.03 2.97
N THR A 209 -13.67 -30.12 2.34
CA THR A 209 -12.58 -30.10 1.35
C THR A 209 -13.00 -29.31 0.10
N GLU A 210 -14.24 -29.49 -0.36
CA GLU A 210 -14.79 -28.73 -1.48
C GLU A 210 -14.89 -27.23 -1.17
N LEU A 211 -15.38 -26.88 0.02
CA LEU A 211 -15.42 -25.49 0.49
C LEU A 211 -14.03 -24.85 0.58
N LEU A 212 -13.04 -25.58 1.11
CA LEU A 212 -11.67 -25.11 1.17
C LEU A 212 -11.09 -24.87 -0.23
N ASN A 213 -11.29 -25.81 -1.16
CA ASN A 213 -10.84 -25.66 -2.54
C ASN A 213 -11.51 -24.47 -3.24
N GLN A 214 -12.80 -24.23 -3.01
CA GLN A 214 -13.50 -23.04 -3.50
C GLN A 214 -12.92 -21.76 -2.91
N HIS A 215 -12.61 -21.74 -1.61
CA HIS A 215 -12.00 -20.58 -0.97
C HIS A 215 -10.60 -20.28 -1.52
N LEU A 216 -9.76 -21.30 -1.66
CA LEU A 216 -8.43 -21.16 -2.27
C LEU A 216 -8.53 -20.65 -3.71
N GLN A 217 -9.52 -21.13 -4.48
CA GLN A 217 -9.76 -20.63 -5.83
C GLN A 217 -10.16 -19.15 -5.84
N GLN A 218 -11.03 -18.71 -4.93
CA GLN A 218 -11.42 -17.29 -4.81
C GLN A 218 -10.21 -16.40 -4.47
N VAL A 219 -9.32 -16.89 -3.60
CA VAL A 219 -8.08 -16.17 -3.28
C VAL A 219 -7.21 -16.03 -4.53
N VAL A 220 -6.98 -17.12 -5.26
CA VAL A 220 -6.18 -17.12 -6.51
C VAL A 220 -6.81 -16.22 -7.59
N ASP A 221 -8.14 -16.23 -7.72
CA ASP A 221 -8.87 -15.41 -8.68
C ASP A 221 -8.89 -13.92 -8.29
N GLY A 222 -8.70 -13.60 -7.01
CA GLY A 222 -8.65 -12.23 -6.49
C GLY A 222 -7.26 -11.57 -6.50
N VAL A 223 -6.20 -12.30 -6.87
CA VAL A 223 -4.85 -11.71 -6.99
C VAL A 223 -4.76 -10.92 -8.29
N ASN A 224 -4.18 -9.71 -8.23
CA ASN A 224 -3.89 -8.86 -9.40
C ASN A 224 -2.64 -9.33 -10.20
N ASP A 225 -2.29 -10.61 -10.11
CA ASP A 225 -1.23 -11.24 -10.87
C ASP A 225 -1.83 -12.44 -11.59
N GLY A 226 -1.29 -12.79 -12.75
CA GLY A 226 -1.66 -14.00 -13.44
C GLY A 226 -1.07 -15.22 -12.73
N VAL A 227 -1.92 -16.19 -12.38
CA VAL A 227 -1.50 -17.42 -11.70
C VAL A 227 -1.87 -18.63 -12.53
N MET A 228 -0.85 -19.40 -12.96
CA MET A 228 -1.03 -20.68 -13.66
C MET A 228 -0.15 -21.75 -13.03
N ALA A 229 -0.70 -22.94 -12.79
CA ALA A 229 0.06 -24.07 -12.28
C ALA A 229 -0.08 -25.28 -13.22
N ILE A 230 0.98 -26.09 -13.30
CA ILE A 230 0.97 -27.39 -14.01
C ILE A 230 1.31 -28.54 -13.07
N ASP A 231 0.72 -29.71 -13.35
CA ASP A 231 0.99 -30.95 -12.65
C ASP A 231 2.21 -31.73 -13.19
N ARG A 232 2.47 -32.89 -12.59
CA ARG A 232 3.50 -33.88 -12.98
C ARG A 232 3.40 -34.31 -14.45
N HIS A 233 2.20 -34.28 -15.02
CA HIS A 233 1.91 -34.64 -16.41
C HIS A 233 1.95 -33.44 -17.36
N LYS A 234 2.45 -32.29 -16.88
CA LYS A 234 2.53 -31.01 -17.60
C LYS A 234 1.16 -30.48 -18.04
N ARG A 235 0.11 -30.80 -17.29
CA ARG A 235 -1.26 -30.31 -17.52
C ARG A 235 -1.57 -29.14 -16.62
N VAL A 236 -2.25 -28.13 -17.16
CA VAL A 236 -2.66 -26.95 -16.39
C VAL A 236 -3.73 -27.33 -15.37
N THR A 237 -3.46 -27.05 -14.10
CA THR A 237 -4.37 -27.30 -12.95
C THR A 237 -4.97 -26.01 -12.39
N VAL A 238 -4.26 -24.89 -12.51
CA VAL A 238 -4.71 -23.56 -12.07
C VAL A 238 -4.59 -22.60 -13.24
N PHE A 239 -5.61 -21.76 -13.44
CA PHE A 239 -5.64 -20.73 -14.46
C PHE A 239 -6.65 -19.66 -14.04
N ASN A 240 -6.16 -18.49 -13.62
CA ASN A 240 -7.00 -17.43 -13.03
C ASN A 240 -7.49 -16.40 -14.09
N PRO A 241 -8.51 -15.57 -13.76
CA PRO A 241 -9.10 -14.61 -14.70
C PRO A 241 -8.12 -13.62 -15.31
N PHE A 242 -7.08 -13.23 -14.57
CA PHE A 242 -6.02 -12.38 -15.09
C PHE A 242 -5.39 -13.03 -16.33
N ILE A 243 -4.93 -14.28 -16.25
CA ILE A 243 -4.32 -14.92 -17.43
C ILE A 243 -5.35 -15.09 -18.55
N GLU A 244 -6.63 -15.31 -18.27
CA GLU A 244 -7.66 -15.36 -19.33
C GLU A 244 -7.71 -14.06 -20.15
N GLU A 245 -7.67 -12.91 -19.47
CA GLU A 245 -7.69 -11.58 -20.11
C GLU A 245 -6.44 -11.35 -20.96
N TYR A 246 -5.25 -11.56 -20.38
CA TYR A 246 -3.98 -11.23 -21.05
C TYR A 246 -3.55 -12.29 -22.09
N SER A 247 -3.89 -13.57 -21.90
CA SER A 247 -3.61 -14.62 -22.88
C SER A 247 -4.70 -14.79 -23.95
N GLY A 248 -5.91 -14.26 -23.72
CA GLY A 248 -7.07 -14.44 -24.58
C GLY A 248 -7.61 -15.88 -24.58
N LEU A 249 -7.15 -16.74 -23.66
CA LEU A 249 -7.57 -18.14 -23.53
C LEU A 249 -8.57 -18.27 -22.39
N SER A 250 -9.70 -18.94 -22.64
CA SER A 250 -10.63 -19.27 -21.57
C SER A 250 -10.09 -20.39 -20.68
N ARG A 251 -10.28 -20.26 -19.38
CA ARG A 251 -10.00 -21.23 -18.31
C ARG A 251 -10.58 -22.60 -18.62
N ILE A 252 -11.80 -22.68 -19.14
CA ILE A 252 -12.46 -23.96 -19.51
C ILE A 252 -11.63 -24.69 -20.59
N HIS A 253 -10.99 -23.95 -21.49
CA HIS A 253 -10.13 -24.51 -22.53
C HIS A 253 -8.70 -24.73 -22.05
N ALA A 254 -8.23 -23.99 -21.04
CA ALA A 254 -6.88 -24.10 -20.50
C ALA A 254 -6.70 -25.32 -19.57
N LEU A 255 -7.66 -25.56 -18.68
CA LEU A 255 -7.56 -26.63 -17.68
C LEU A 255 -7.41 -28.02 -18.32
N GLY A 256 -6.46 -28.80 -17.82
CA GLY A 256 -6.15 -30.15 -18.28
C GLY A 256 -5.34 -30.24 -19.60
N LYS A 257 -5.08 -29.11 -20.27
CA LYS A 257 -4.25 -29.03 -21.48
C LYS A 257 -2.77 -28.85 -21.14
N THR A 258 -1.89 -29.14 -22.10
CA THR A 258 -0.46 -28.94 -21.96
C THR A 258 -0.01 -27.57 -22.49
N LEU A 259 1.13 -27.06 -22.02
CA LEU A 259 1.64 -25.74 -22.43
C LEU A 259 1.73 -25.55 -23.96
N PRO A 260 2.26 -26.51 -24.76
CA PRO A 260 2.32 -26.37 -26.22
C PRO A 260 0.95 -26.34 -26.92
N GLN A 261 -0.11 -26.78 -26.25
CA GLN A 261 -1.47 -26.70 -26.77
C GLN A 261 -2.10 -25.32 -26.53
N LEU A 262 -1.58 -24.55 -25.56
CA LEU A 262 -2.12 -23.27 -25.12
C LEU A 262 -1.35 -22.09 -25.70
N PHE A 263 -0.03 -22.10 -25.56
CA PHE A 263 0.83 -21.01 -26.04
C PHE A 263 1.45 -21.41 -27.37
N LYS A 264 1.31 -20.54 -28.38
CA LYS A 264 1.91 -20.73 -29.71
C LYS A 264 3.26 -20.02 -29.88
N ASP A 265 3.58 -19.10 -28.98
CA ASP A 265 4.84 -18.36 -29.00
C ASP A 265 5.99 -19.25 -28.53
N SER A 266 6.95 -19.51 -29.42
CA SER A 266 8.11 -20.35 -29.16
C SER A 266 8.99 -19.82 -28.02
N ASN A 267 9.08 -18.50 -27.84
CA ASN A 267 9.91 -17.90 -26.79
C ASN A 267 9.31 -18.13 -25.40
N ILE A 268 7.99 -17.92 -25.28
CA ILE A 268 7.25 -18.19 -24.03
C ILE A 268 7.31 -19.68 -23.69
N LEU A 269 7.12 -20.55 -24.68
CA LEU A 269 7.22 -21.99 -24.49
C LEU A 269 8.62 -22.41 -24.04
N SER A 270 9.68 -21.90 -24.67
CA SER A 270 11.05 -22.26 -24.31
C SER A 270 11.36 -21.88 -22.87
N PHE A 271 10.94 -20.70 -22.43
CA PHE A 271 11.10 -20.24 -21.06
C PHE A 271 10.32 -21.11 -20.07
N MET A 272 9.03 -21.39 -20.35
CA MET A 272 8.21 -22.19 -19.44
C MET A 272 8.72 -23.64 -19.26
N THR A 273 9.44 -24.15 -20.27
CA THR A 273 10.10 -25.46 -20.23
C THR A 273 11.55 -25.43 -19.73
N SER A 274 12.13 -24.24 -19.56
CA SER A 274 13.51 -24.06 -19.08
C SER A 274 13.59 -24.40 -17.58
N PRO A 275 14.72 -24.95 -17.11
CA PRO A 275 14.96 -25.13 -15.68
C PRO A 275 15.31 -23.83 -14.94
N GLN A 276 15.37 -22.67 -15.62
CA GLN A 276 15.66 -21.38 -15.00
C GLN A 276 14.49 -20.88 -14.13
N GLU A 277 14.81 -20.30 -12.97
CA GLU A 277 13.85 -19.76 -12.00
C GLU A 277 13.80 -18.22 -11.98
N GLU A 278 14.59 -17.56 -12.81
CA GLU A 278 14.56 -16.10 -12.94
C GLU A 278 13.37 -15.65 -13.81
N GLY A 279 12.81 -14.48 -13.49
CA GLY A 279 11.71 -13.92 -14.25
C GLY A 279 12.19 -13.35 -15.58
N GLU A 280 11.50 -13.67 -16.67
CA GLU A 280 11.78 -13.14 -18.02
C GLU A 280 10.63 -12.26 -18.53
N TYR A 281 10.97 -11.34 -19.42
CA TYR A 281 10.04 -10.37 -19.98
C TYR A 281 9.51 -10.85 -21.34
N PHE A 282 8.19 -10.83 -21.51
CA PHE A 282 7.52 -11.25 -22.73
C PHE A 282 6.43 -10.26 -23.15
N THR A 283 6.19 -10.16 -24.45
CA THR A 283 5.03 -9.46 -25.01
C THR A 283 3.99 -10.50 -25.42
N MET A 284 2.82 -10.50 -24.77
CA MET A 284 1.73 -11.44 -25.04
C MET A 284 0.46 -10.66 -25.40
N ASN A 285 -0.11 -10.89 -26.58
CA ASN A 285 -1.29 -10.20 -27.11
C ASN A 285 -1.23 -8.65 -27.02
N GLY A 286 -0.03 -8.07 -27.15
CA GLY A 286 0.18 -6.62 -27.07
C GLY A 286 0.39 -6.08 -25.65
N TYR A 287 0.39 -6.93 -24.63
CA TYR A 287 0.71 -6.57 -23.25
C TYR A 287 2.12 -6.98 -22.87
N ASN A 288 2.73 -6.19 -21.99
CA ASN A 288 4.09 -6.39 -21.50
C ASN A 288 4.07 -7.06 -20.13
N LEU A 289 4.44 -8.33 -20.08
CA LEU A 289 4.35 -9.16 -18.89
C LEU A 289 5.72 -9.67 -18.46
N MET A 290 5.95 -9.65 -17.15
CA MET A 290 7.06 -10.38 -16.55
C MET A 290 6.54 -11.71 -16.04
N ILE A 291 7.10 -12.82 -16.55
CA ILE A 291 6.69 -14.18 -16.19
C ILE A 291 7.76 -14.79 -15.30
N TYR A 292 7.34 -15.25 -14.12
CA TYR A 292 8.16 -15.98 -13.17
C TYR A 292 7.80 -17.47 -13.20
N ARG A 293 8.81 -18.32 -13.04
CA ARG A 293 8.64 -19.77 -12.91
C ARG A 293 9.15 -20.18 -11.53
N ILE A 294 8.30 -20.84 -10.76
CA ILE A 294 8.60 -21.31 -9.40
C ILE A 294 8.36 -22.82 -9.37
N GLN A 295 9.38 -23.57 -8.99
CA GLN A 295 9.29 -25.01 -8.77
C GLN A 295 9.87 -25.32 -7.38
N TRP A 296 9.10 -26.00 -6.53
CA TRP A 296 9.59 -26.40 -5.21
C TRP A 296 10.33 -27.73 -5.28
N GLU A 297 11.44 -27.89 -4.53
CA GLU A 297 12.29 -29.09 -4.56
C GLU A 297 11.54 -30.40 -4.26
N GLU A 298 10.49 -30.35 -3.44
CA GLU A 298 9.69 -31.52 -3.02
C GLU A 298 8.44 -31.73 -3.89
N SER A 299 8.14 -30.82 -4.82
CA SER A 299 6.92 -30.88 -5.64
C SER A 299 7.25 -30.98 -7.13
N GLU A 300 6.65 -31.96 -7.80
CA GLU A 300 6.67 -32.06 -9.27
C GLU A 300 5.71 -31.06 -9.96
N ASN A 301 5.10 -30.14 -9.20
CA ASN A 301 4.23 -29.09 -9.73
C ASN A 301 5.07 -27.84 -10.03
N VAL A 302 4.72 -27.12 -11.09
CA VAL A 302 5.37 -25.85 -11.46
C VAL A 302 4.34 -24.74 -11.45
N LEU A 303 4.65 -23.64 -10.77
CA LEU A 303 3.84 -22.43 -10.69
C LEU A 303 4.43 -21.35 -11.60
N PHE A 304 3.57 -20.67 -12.35
CA PHE A 304 3.90 -19.52 -13.18
C PHE A 304 3.14 -18.29 -12.67
N ILE A 305 3.86 -17.19 -12.46
CA ILE A 305 3.30 -15.90 -12.04
C ILE A 305 3.53 -14.89 -13.16
N PHE A 306 2.47 -14.22 -13.63
CA PHE A 306 2.50 -13.22 -14.69
C PHE A 306 2.21 -11.86 -14.07
N LYS A 307 3.17 -10.95 -14.10
CA LYS A 307 2.99 -9.58 -13.60
C LYS A 307 2.87 -8.62 -14.75
N ASN A 308 1.83 -7.79 -14.74
CA ASN A 308 1.71 -6.71 -15.70
C ASN A 308 2.71 -5.61 -15.33
N THR A 309 3.60 -5.27 -16.27
CA THR A 309 4.60 -4.20 -16.07
C THR A 309 4.04 -2.79 -16.30
N ASP A 310 2.81 -2.67 -16.81
CA ASP A 310 2.13 -1.40 -17.08
C ASP A 310 1.32 -0.86 -15.87
N GLU A 311 1.11 -1.63 -14.79
CA GLU A 311 0.25 -1.21 -13.67
C GLU A 311 0.78 -0.01 -12.85
N THR A 312 2.10 0.14 -12.78
CA THR A 312 2.73 1.33 -12.15
C THR A 312 2.41 2.60 -12.97
N ILE A 313 2.32 2.45 -14.30
CA ILE A 313 2.06 3.55 -15.23
C ILE A 313 0.57 3.94 -15.20
N THR A 314 -0.34 3.02 -14.93
CA THR A 314 -1.80 3.29 -14.96
C THR A 314 -2.26 4.12 -13.75
N MET A 315 -1.71 3.87 -12.55
CA MET A 315 -1.95 4.70 -11.37
C MET A 315 -1.29 6.07 -11.50
N GLU A 316 -0.04 6.13 -11.99
CA GLU A 316 0.65 7.40 -12.29
C GLU A 316 -0.11 8.21 -13.35
N LYS A 317 -0.55 7.59 -14.44
CA LYS A 317 -1.34 8.27 -15.48
C LYS A 317 -2.70 8.69 -14.97
N ALA A 318 -3.36 7.93 -14.09
CA ALA A 318 -4.64 8.32 -13.50
C ALA A 318 -4.48 9.50 -12.54
N ALA A 319 -3.49 9.45 -11.63
CA ALA A 319 -3.14 10.55 -10.73
C ALA A 319 -2.75 11.80 -11.53
N ARG A 320 -1.89 11.64 -12.54
CA ARG A 320 -1.46 12.74 -13.44
C ARG A 320 -2.62 13.29 -14.27
N LYS A 321 -3.55 12.45 -14.75
CA LYS A 321 -4.76 12.89 -15.48
C LYS A 321 -5.73 13.66 -14.56
N GLN A 322 -5.77 13.32 -13.27
CA GLN A 322 -6.57 14.04 -12.27
C GLN A 322 -5.93 15.38 -11.87
N LEU A 323 -4.60 15.44 -11.74
CA LEU A 323 -3.84 16.69 -11.56
C LEU A 323 -3.90 17.60 -12.81
N MET A 324 -3.88 17.01 -14.01
CA MET A 324 -4.04 17.75 -15.27
C MET A 324 -5.41 18.43 -15.39
N LYS A 325 -6.49 17.77 -14.94
CA LYS A 325 -7.84 18.37 -14.93
C LYS A 325 -7.97 19.55 -13.95
N THR A 326 -7.14 19.60 -12.92
CA THR A 326 -7.21 20.60 -11.85
C THR A 326 -6.16 21.72 -12.00
N GLY A 327 -5.19 21.56 -12.90
CA GLY A 327 -4.16 22.56 -13.16
C GLY A 327 -3.00 22.58 -12.17
N TYR A 328 -2.91 21.57 -11.28
CA TYR A 328 -1.92 21.48 -10.20
C TYR A 328 -0.64 20.75 -10.62
N MET A 329 -0.19 20.94 -11.86
CA MET A 329 0.99 20.27 -12.41
C MET A 329 2.14 21.23 -12.63
N SER A 330 3.34 20.72 -12.44
CA SER A 330 4.54 21.36 -12.94
C SER A 330 4.60 21.33 -14.47
N LYS A 331 4.94 22.48 -15.08
CA LYS A 331 4.95 22.63 -16.54
C LYS A 331 6.32 22.51 -17.17
N TYR A 332 7.38 22.74 -16.40
CA TYR A 332 8.73 22.90 -16.89
C TYR A 332 9.72 21.97 -16.19
N SER A 333 10.75 21.57 -16.91
CA SER A 333 11.86 20.74 -16.51
C SER A 333 13.18 21.48 -16.67
N PHE A 334 14.28 20.88 -16.18
CA PHE A 334 15.61 21.48 -16.34
C PHE A 334 16.05 21.60 -17.82
N ASP A 335 15.43 20.84 -18.72
CA ASP A 335 15.69 20.89 -20.16
C ASP A 335 15.08 22.15 -20.79
N ASP A 336 13.99 22.68 -20.22
CA ASP A 336 13.36 23.93 -20.65
C ASP A 336 14.18 25.18 -20.26
N ILE A 337 15.17 25.03 -19.37
CA ILE A 337 16.07 26.12 -18.97
C ILE A 337 17.20 26.23 -19.98
N ILE A 338 17.06 27.09 -20.97
CA ILE A 338 18.00 27.16 -22.09
C ILE A 338 19.29 27.91 -21.71
N GLY A 339 20.45 27.30 -21.99
CA GLY A 339 21.77 27.90 -21.78
C GLY A 339 22.90 26.88 -21.67
N LYS A 340 24.11 27.31 -22.01
CA LYS A 340 25.36 26.54 -22.03
C LYS A 340 26.51 27.18 -21.23
N SER A 341 26.31 28.38 -20.70
CA SER A 341 27.29 29.08 -19.89
C SER A 341 27.67 28.26 -18.64
N PRO A 342 28.94 28.32 -18.18
CA PRO A 342 29.36 27.63 -16.95
C PRO A 342 28.47 27.99 -15.74
N GLU A 343 28.03 29.25 -15.65
CA GLU A 343 27.20 29.78 -14.57
C GLU A 343 25.82 29.11 -14.54
N ILE A 344 25.13 29.01 -15.68
CA ILE A 344 23.80 28.39 -15.72
C ILE A 344 23.88 26.88 -15.52
N LEU A 345 24.89 26.22 -16.10
CA LEU A 345 25.11 24.78 -15.91
C LEU A 345 25.40 24.44 -14.45
N HIS A 346 26.21 25.26 -13.78
CA HIS A 346 26.46 25.14 -12.34
C HIS A 346 25.18 25.31 -11.53
N THR A 347 24.38 26.34 -11.85
CA THR A 347 23.10 26.62 -11.18
C THR A 347 22.12 25.45 -11.33
N LYS A 348 21.98 24.88 -12.54
CA LYS A 348 21.17 23.66 -12.79
C LYS A 348 21.66 22.48 -11.95
N LYS A 349 22.98 22.27 -11.87
CA LYS A 349 23.57 21.16 -11.10
C LYS A 349 23.29 21.31 -9.60
N ILE A 350 23.35 22.53 -9.05
CA ILE A 350 22.95 22.79 -7.67
C ILE A 350 21.46 22.53 -7.49
N ALA A 351 20.61 23.13 -8.33
CA ALA A 351 19.16 22.98 -8.26
C ALA A 351 18.73 21.49 -8.30
N SER A 352 19.37 20.69 -9.14
CA SER A 352 19.16 19.24 -9.21
C SER A 352 19.51 18.50 -7.90
N LYS A 353 20.56 18.94 -7.19
CA LYS A 353 20.87 18.40 -5.85
C LYS A 353 19.84 18.84 -4.82
N LEU A 354 19.40 20.10 -4.85
CA LEU A 354 18.38 20.62 -3.93
C LEU A 354 17.03 19.89 -4.13
N ALA A 355 16.71 19.51 -5.36
CA ALA A 355 15.49 18.76 -5.71
C ALA A 355 15.33 17.46 -4.92
N LYS A 356 16.44 16.76 -4.61
CA LYS A 356 16.45 15.48 -3.88
C LYS A 356 16.16 15.61 -2.37
N THR A 357 16.05 16.83 -1.86
CA THR A 357 15.79 17.10 -0.44
C THR A 357 14.36 17.58 -0.23
N GLU A 358 13.83 17.46 0.98
CA GLU A 358 12.49 17.95 1.35
C GLU A 358 12.51 19.36 1.97
N LEU A 359 13.70 19.95 2.13
CA LEU A 359 13.87 21.22 2.84
C LEU A 359 13.38 22.42 2.00
N PRO A 360 12.97 23.52 2.66
CA PRO A 360 12.61 24.76 1.98
C PRO A 360 13.75 25.30 1.10
N VAL A 361 13.41 25.72 -0.12
CA VAL A 361 14.37 26.31 -1.08
C VAL A 361 14.00 27.77 -1.33
N LEU A 362 14.93 28.67 -1.10
CA LEU A 362 14.84 30.08 -1.49
C LEU A 362 15.62 30.31 -2.80
N ILE A 363 14.89 30.66 -3.85
CA ILE A 363 15.41 31.04 -5.16
C ILE A 363 15.51 32.57 -5.22
N GLN A 364 16.71 33.10 -5.42
CA GLN A 364 16.91 34.54 -5.56
C GLN A 364 17.44 34.87 -6.94
N GLY A 365 16.79 35.81 -7.62
CA GLY A 365 17.20 36.23 -8.95
C GLY A 365 16.37 37.39 -9.47
N GLU A 366 16.98 38.20 -10.33
CA GLU A 366 16.34 39.38 -10.92
C GLU A 366 15.06 39.02 -11.69
N SER A 367 14.24 40.04 -11.95
CA SER A 367 13.04 39.88 -12.76
C SER A 367 13.40 39.34 -14.15
N GLY A 368 12.63 38.36 -14.62
CA GLY A 368 12.85 37.76 -15.94
C GLY A 368 14.03 36.78 -16.05
N THR A 369 14.63 36.31 -14.95
CA THR A 369 15.73 35.32 -14.99
C THR A 369 15.29 33.85 -15.14
N GLY A 370 13.99 33.56 -14.96
CA GLY A 370 13.41 32.22 -15.08
C GLY A 370 13.21 31.48 -13.75
N LYS A 371 13.04 32.18 -12.62
CA LYS A 371 12.82 31.60 -11.28
C LYS A 371 11.74 30.51 -11.26
N GLU A 372 10.63 30.74 -11.96
CA GLU A 372 9.51 29.80 -12.09
C GLU A 372 9.93 28.47 -12.74
N LEU A 373 10.74 28.50 -13.82
CA LEU A 373 11.26 27.29 -14.45
C LEU A 373 12.10 26.47 -13.47
N PHE A 374 12.92 27.12 -12.65
CA PHE A 374 13.70 26.44 -11.61
C PHE A 374 12.80 25.81 -10.54
N ALA A 375 11.77 26.52 -10.08
CA ALA A 375 10.84 25.97 -9.08
C ALA A 375 10.12 24.72 -9.60
N HIS A 376 9.60 24.77 -10.83
CA HIS A 376 8.99 23.62 -11.49
C HIS A 376 9.97 22.46 -11.66
N SER A 377 11.19 22.75 -12.10
CA SER A 377 12.23 21.75 -12.33
C SER A 377 12.65 21.06 -11.02
N ILE A 378 12.76 21.82 -9.93
CA ILE A 378 13.08 21.29 -8.60
C ILE A 378 11.99 20.33 -8.12
N HIS A 379 10.72 20.68 -8.31
CA HIS A 379 9.60 19.78 -8.00
C HIS A 379 9.64 18.51 -8.88
N ASN A 380 9.86 18.67 -10.18
CA ASN A 380 9.89 17.56 -11.13
C ASN A 380 11.00 16.54 -10.89
N GLN A 381 12.11 16.96 -10.27
CA GLN A 381 13.21 16.08 -9.93
C GLN A 381 13.21 15.70 -8.43
N SER A 382 12.09 15.90 -7.74
CA SER A 382 11.90 15.53 -6.34
C SER A 382 11.17 14.20 -6.17
N ASN A 383 11.12 13.70 -4.94
CA ASN A 383 10.32 12.53 -4.59
C ASN A 383 8.80 12.81 -4.65
N ARG A 384 8.39 14.07 -4.83
CA ARG A 384 6.99 14.53 -4.93
C ARG A 384 6.55 14.81 -6.37
N VAL A 385 7.25 14.28 -7.38
CA VAL A 385 6.97 14.54 -8.81
C VAL A 385 5.54 14.16 -9.25
N LEU A 386 4.90 13.22 -8.56
CA LEU A 386 3.52 12.80 -8.83
C LEU A 386 2.48 13.53 -7.98
N GLU A 387 2.92 14.42 -7.08
CA GLU A 387 2.07 15.13 -6.13
C GLU A 387 1.74 16.55 -6.64
N PRO A 388 0.75 17.25 -6.06
CA PRO A 388 0.36 18.58 -6.53
C PRO A 388 1.50 19.60 -6.50
N PHE A 389 1.61 20.41 -7.56
CA PHE A 389 2.41 21.62 -7.58
C PHE A 389 1.50 22.84 -7.73
N LEU A 390 1.47 23.70 -6.71
CA LEU A 390 0.68 24.92 -6.72
C LEU A 390 1.57 26.15 -6.62
N ALA A 391 1.35 27.10 -7.51
CA ALA A 391 2.08 28.37 -7.54
C ALA A 391 1.18 29.53 -7.11
N VAL A 392 1.75 30.47 -6.37
CA VAL A 392 1.08 31.71 -5.96
C VAL A 392 2.07 32.86 -6.08
N ASN A 393 1.63 33.91 -6.76
CA ASN A 393 2.44 35.11 -6.96
C ASN A 393 1.90 36.23 -6.06
N PHE A 394 2.75 36.75 -5.18
CA PHE A 394 2.40 37.75 -4.17
C PHE A 394 2.20 39.15 -4.75
N SER A 395 2.68 39.43 -5.96
CA SER A 395 2.50 40.72 -6.64
C SER A 395 1.23 40.78 -7.49
N ALA A 396 0.52 39.66 -7.66
CA ALA A 396 -0.59 39.55 -8.61
C ALA A 396 -1.99 39.81 -8.03
N LEU A 397 -2.18 39.66 -6.71
CA LEU A 397 -3.50 39.74 -6.07
C LEU A 397 -3.50 40.73 -4.91
N PRO A 398 -4.65 41.37 -4.61
CA PRO A 398 -4.83 42.15 -3.38
C PRO A 398 -4.59 41.29 -2.13
N GLU A 399 -4.04 41.89 -1.07
CA GLU A 399 -3.61 41.19 0.15
C GLU A 399 -4.71 40.32 0.76
N ASP A 400 -5.93 40.84 0.91
CA ASP A 400 -7.05 40.09 1.51
C ASP A 400 -7.44 38.87 0.68
N LEU A 401 -7.39 38.99 -0.65
CA LEU A 401 -7.68 37.88 -1.55
C LEU A 401 -6.56 36.84 -1.47
N LEU A 402 -5.30 37.29 -1.48
CA LEU A 402 -4.14 36.43 -1.33
C LEU A 402 -4.16 35.64 -0.01
N GLU A 403 -4.54 36.29 1.10
CA GLU A 403 -4.73 35.63 2.39
C GLU A 403 -5.79 34.52 2.30
N SER A 404 -6.91 34.81 1.65
CA SER A 404 -8.01 33.86 1.47
C SER A 404 -7.68 32.71 0.51
N GLU A 405 -6.84 32.95 -0.51
CA GLU A 405 -6.35 31.90 -1.41
C GLU A 405 -5.35 30.99 -0.70
N LEU A 406 -4.36 31.55 0.00
CA LEU A 406 -3.31 30.78 0.68
C LEU A 406 -3.88 29.89 1.78
N PHE A 407 -4.69 30.45 2.67
CA PHE A 407 -5.09 29.78 3.91
C PHE A 407 -6.52 29.24 3.89
N GLY A 408 -7.35 29.67 2.93
CA GLY A 408 -8.77 29.32 2.90
C GLY A 408 -9.58 30.00 4.02
N TYR A 409 -10.89 29.81 3.99
CA TYR A 409 -11.80 30.42 4.97
C TYR A 409 -12.97 29.49 5.31
N GLU A 410 -13.50 29.65 6.52
CA GLU A 410 -14.76 29.00 6.92
C GLU A 410 -15.99 29.81 6.51
N GLU A 411 -17.14 29.16 6.49
CA GLU A 411 -18.40 29.83 6.21
C GLU A 411 -18.64 30.98 7.21
N GLY A 412 -19.03 32.15 6.70
CA GLY A 412 -19.29 33.32 7.54
C GLY A 412 -18.05 34.08 8.03
N ALA A 413 -16.84 33.74 7.57
CA ALA A 413 -15.61 34.41 8.00
C ALA A 413 -15.55 35.92 7.66
N PHE A 414 -16.20 36.33 6.56
CA PHE A 414 -16.33 37.73 6.14
C PHE A 414 -17.57 37.92 5.23
N THR A 415 -17.97 39.18 5.01
CA THR A 415 -19.08 39.52 4.11
C THR A 415 -18.76 39.09 2.67
N GLY A 416 -19.48 38.09 2.15
CA GLY A 416 -19.22 37.50 0.82
C GLY A 416 -18.54 36.12 0.84
N ALA A 417 -18.26 35.56 2.02
CA ALA A 417 -17.79 34.18 2.15
C ALA A 417 -18.82 33.19 1.56
N LYS A 418 -18.38 32.27 0.71
CA LYS A 418 -19.24 31.23 0.14
C LYS A 418 -19.77 30.29 1.23
N LYS A 419 -21.03 29.85 1.07
CA LYS A 419 -21.60 28.76 1.89
C LYS A 419 -20.74 27.50 1.75
N GLY A 420 -20.37 26.89 2.87
CA GLY A 420 -19.42 25.76 2.93
C GLY A 420 -17.93 26.13 3.00
N GLY A 421 -17.56 27.42 2.95
CA GLY A 421 -16.17 27.87 3.03
C GLY A 421 -15.34 27.60 1.75
N LYS A 422 -14.02 27.79 1.84
CA LYS A 422 -13.06 27.52 0.75
C LYS A 422 -11.78 26.91 1.30
N LYS A 423 -11.27 25.86 0.63
CA LYS A 423 -9.95 25.27 0.89
C LYS A 423 -8.83 26.20 0.40
N GLY A 424 -7.81 26.41 1.21
CA GLY A 424 -6.63 27.20 0.85
C GLY A 424 -5.63 26.42 -0.01
N LEU A 425 -4.70 27.13 -0.65
CA LEU A 425 -3.63 26.54 -1.45
C LEU A 425 -2.71 25.63 -0.65
N PHE A 426 -2.44 25.96 0.62
CA PHE A 426 -1.66 25.06 1.50
C PHE A 426 -2.38 23.73 1.75
N GLU A 427 -3.71 23.74 1.91
CA GLU A 427 -4.51 22.52 2.06
C GLU A 427 -4.59 21.73 0.74
N GLN A 428 -4.60 22.43 -0.40
CA GLN A 428 -4.61 21.80 -1.73
C GLN A 428 -3.24 21.24 -2.14
N ALA A 429 -2.16 21.80 -1.61
CA ALA A 429 -0.78 21.38 -1.85
C ALA A 429 -0.30 20.29 -0.90
N ASP A 430 -1.17 19.76 -0.03
CA ASP A 430 -0.83 18.70 0.92
C ASP A 430 -0.27 17.47 0.18
N GLY A 431 0.81 16.89 0.71
CA GLY A 431 1.61 15.86 0.03
C GLY A 431 2.52 16.39 -1.09
N GLY A 432 2.26 17.56 -1.64
CA GLY A 432 2.95 18.16 -2.78
C GLY A 432 3.90 19.31 -2.46
N THR A 433 3.94 20.31 -3.34
CA THR A 433 4.83 21.47 -3.28
C THR A 433 4.07 22.77 -3.51
N ILE A 434 4.35 23.78 -2.69
CA ILE A 434 3.87 25.15 -2.91
C ILE A 434 5.03 26.06 -3.35
N PHE A 435 4.82 26.78 -4.44
CA PHE A 435 5.73 27.78 -4.97
C PHE A 435 5.24 29.19 -4.63
N LEU A 436 5.98 29.88 -3.77
CA LEU A 436 5.71 31.24 -3.31
C LEU A 436 6.56 32.23 -4.13
N ASP A 437 6.00 32.76 -5.21
CA ASP A 437 6.69 33.70 -6.10
C ASP A 437 6.57 35.14 -5.60
N GLU A 438 7.67 35.88 -5.75
CA GLU A 438 7.86 37.24 -5.24
C GLU A 438 7.50 37.42 -3.75
N ILE A 439 7.98 36.52 -2.88
CA ILE A 439 7.72 36.54 -1.43
C ILE A 439 8.14 37.86 -0.74
N GLY A 440 9.08 38.60 -1.34
CA GLY A 440 9.50 39.94 -0.90
C GLY A 440 8.41 41.01 -0.99
N ASP A 441 7.30 40.76 -1.70
CA ASP A 441 6.13 41.64 -1.77
C ASP A 441 5.06 41.31 -0.70
N SER A 442 5.31 40.33 0.16
CA SER A 442 4.38 39.96 1.23
C SER A 442 4.30 41.02 2.34
N SER A 443 3.10 41.25 2.87
CA SER A 443 2.90 42.10 4.05
C SER A 443 3.40 41.43 5.33
N LEU A 444 3.76 42.20 6.35
CA LEU A 444 4.17 41.67 7.66
C LEU A 444 3.09 40.75 8.29
N LYS A 445 1.81 41.03 8.02
CA LYS A 445 0.67 40.23 8.50
C LYS A 445 0.68 38.84 7.86
N LEU A 446 0.83 38.78 6.53
CA LEU A 446 0.93 37.51 5.81
C LEU A 446 2.18 36.74 6.20
N GLN A 447 3.32 37.43 6.36
CA GLN A 447 4.58 36.83 6.81
C GLN A 447 4.43 36.13 8.17
N ALA A 448 3.73 36.75 9.12
CA ALA A 448 3.50 36.14 10.43
C ALA A 448 2.65 34.85 10.35
N ARG A 449 1.68 34.79 9.44
CA ARG A 449 0.88 33.58 9.22
C ARG A 449 1.68 32.50 8.49
N LEU A 450 2.41 32.87 7.44
CA LEU A 450 3.30 31.96 6.73
C LEU A 450 4.30 31.33 7.69
N LEU A 451 4.95 32.14 8.55
CA LEU A 451 5.89 31.63 9.55
C LEU A 451 5.27 30.50 10.39
N ARG A 452 4.04 30.68 10.90
CA ARG A 452 3.36 29.64 11.68
C ARG A 452 3.16 28.36 10.87
N VAL A 453 2.67 28.48 9.65
CA VAL A 453 2.46 27.32 8.76
C VAL A 453 3.77 26.58 8.49
N ILE A 454 4.86 27.30 8.21
CA ILE A 454 6.17 26.71 7.92
C ILE A 454 6.79 26.05 9.16
N GLN A 455 6.53 26.61 10.34
CA GLN A 455 7.18 26.21 11.58
C GLN A 455 6.43 25.07 12.30
N GLU A 456 5.09 25.11 12.27
CA GLU A 456 4.22 24.12 12.92
C GLU A 456 3.75 23.02 11.95
N MET A 457 3.92 23.20 10.63
CA MET A 457 3.33 22.33 9.60
C MET A 457 1.82 22.17 9.77
N GLU A 458 1.18 23.25 10.22
CA GLU A 458 -0.22 23.29 10.60
C GLU A 458 -0.87 24.56 10.03
N LEU A 459 -2.09 24.41 9.53
CA LEU A 459 -2.89 25.46 8.91
C LEU A 459 -4.14 25.75 9.74
N ARG A 460 -4.48 27.03 9.91
CA ARG A 460 -5.81 27.47 10.38
C ARG A 460 -6.48 28.33 9.32
N LYS A 461 -7.73 28.02 9.00
CA LYS A 461 -8.55 28.80 8.06
C LYS A 461 -8.92 30.16 8.64
N ILE A 462 -9.15 31.14 7.77
CA ILE A 462 -9.67 32.44 8.18
C ILE A 462 -11.05 32.25 8.83
N GLY A 463 -11.21 32.80 10.04
CA GLY A 463 -12.45 32.67 10.83
C GLY A 463 -12.64 31.33 11.53
N GLY A 464 -11.79 30.33 11.23
CA GLY A 464 -11.87 29.00 11.84
C GLY A 464 -10.98 28.84 13.07
N THR A 465 -11.36 27.93 13.95
CA THR A 465 -10.59 27.56 15.16
C THR A 465 -9.85 26.23 15.03
N LYS A 466 -10.21 25.42 14.03
CA LYS A 466 -9.62 24.11 13.80
C LYS A 466 -8.23 24.24 13.18
N THR A 467 -7.26 23.56 13.78
CA THR A 467 -5.94 23.36 13.19
C THR A 467 -5.93 22.13 12.28
N ILE A 468 -5.29 22.25 11.12
CA ILE A 468 -5.21 21.22 10.09
C ILE A 468 -3.73 20.90 9.85
N PRO A 469 -3.25 19.69 10.17
CA PRO A 469 -1.87 19.31 9.83
C PRO A 469 -1.72 19.24 8.31
N ILE A 470 -0.57 19.70 7.81
CA ILE A 470 -0.23 19.67 6.39
C ILE A 470 1.22 19.19 6.19
N ASN A 471 1.49 18.53 5.09
CA ASN A 471 2.82 18.11 4.67
C ASN A 471 3.14 18.70 3.30
N VAL A 472 3.65 19.93 3.27
CA VAL A 472 3.90 20.68 2.03
C VAL A 472 5.37 21.06 1.93
N ARG A 473 6.00 20.74 0.79
CA ARG A 473 7.33 21.26 0.47
C ARG A 473 7.23 22.72 -0.01
N ILE A 474 8.12 23.59 0.47
CA ILE A 474 8.09 25.02 0.14
C ILE A 474 9.25 25.38 -0.79
N ILE A 475 8.92 26.04 -1.90
CA ILE A 475 9.88 26.74 -2.74
C ILE A 475 9.48 28.21 -2.77
N ALA A 476 10.34 29.11 -2.32
CA ALA A 476 10.08 30.55 -2.36
C ALA A 476 11.00 31.22 -3.39
N ALA A 477 10.50 32.25 -4.07
CA ALA A 477 11.27 33.05 -5.01
C ALA A 477 11.13 34.54 -4.73
N THR A 478 12.19 35.30 -4.99
CA THR A 478 12.14 36.76 -4.96
C THR A 478 13.19 37.41 -5.85
N ASN A 479 12.87 38.60 -6.37
CA ASN A 479 13.82 39.52 -6.99
C ASN A 479 14.44 40.56 -6.04
N LYS A 480 13.91 40.71 -4.81
CA LYS A 480 14.38 41.71 -3.84
C LYS A 480 15.51 41.19 -2.97
N ASP A 481 16.27 42.11 -2.38
CA ASP A 481 17.18 41.76 -1.29
C ASP A 481 16.40 41.69 0.04
N LEU A 482 16.12 40.47 0.50
CA LEU A 482 15.41 40.26 1.75
C LEU A 482 16.18 40.76 2.97
N LEU A 483 17.52 40.80 2.94
CA LEU A 483 18.32 41.31 4.05
C LEU A 483 18.17 42.83 4.19
N GLU A 484 18.05 43.55 3.07
CA GLU A 484 17.76 44.98 3.07
C GLU A 484 16.34 45.23 3.59
N LEU A 485 15.34 44.47 3.13
CA LEU A 485 13.97 44.59 3.62
C LEU A 485 13.83 44.28 5.12
N ILE A 486 14.66 43.39 5.68
CA ILE A 486 14.73 43.14 7.12
C ILE A 486 15.22 44.39 7.86
N LYS A 487 16.28 45.03 7.37
CA LYS A 487 16.80 46.29 7.96
C LYS A 487 15.77 47.41 7.91
N GLU A 488 14.96 47.46 6.85
CA GLU A 488 13.86 48.41 6.70
C GLU A 488 12.60 48.05 7.52
N GLY A 489 12.60 46.90 8.21
CA GLY A 489 11.43 46.42 8.96
C GLY A 489 10.26 45.97 8.10
N LYS A 490 10.48 45.74 6.80
CA LYS A 490 9.46 45.30 5.82
C LYS A 490 9.39 43.79 5.67
N PHE A 491 10.43 43.08 6.12
CA PHE A 491 10.46 41.62 6.11
C PHE A 491 10.92 41.07 7.47
N ARG A 492 10.33 39.97 7.92
CA ARG A 492 10.67 39.37 9.21
C ARG A 492 11.91 38.50 9.12
N GLU A 493 12.83 38.71 10.05
CA GLU A 493 14.08 37.94 10.15
C GLU A 493 13.85 36.45 10.43
N ASP A 494 12.87 36.12 11.29
CA ASP A 494 12.53 34.73 11.62
C ASP A 494 12.03 33.93 10.42
N LEU A 495 11.16 34.51 9.59
CA LEU A 495 10.68 33.91 8.35
C LEU A 495 11.82 33.72 7.34
N TYR A 496 12.72 34.70 7.22
CA TYR A 496 13.88 34.61 6.32
C TYR A 496 14.74 33.39 6.63
N HIS A 497 15.05 33.14 7.91
CA HIS A 497 15.84 31.97 8.30
C HIS A 497 15.13 30.64 8.07
N ARG A 498 13.79 30.60 8.10
CA ARG A 498 13.01 29.40 7.77
C ARG A 498 12.87 29.14 6.28
N LEU A 499 12.86 30.19 5.46
CA LEU A 499 12.85 30.05 4.00
C LEU A 499 14.24 29.74 3.44
N LYS A 500 15.29 30.38 3.97
CA LYS A 500 16.68 30.23 3.52
C LYS A 500 17.39 29.05 4.19
N VAL A 501 16.78 27.87 4.14
CA VAL A 501 17.46 26.62 4.53
C VAL A 501 18.36 26.16 3.39
N LEU A 502 17.80 26.11 2.18
CA LEU A 502 18.55 25.92 0.94
C LEU A 502 18.45 27.19 0.10
N PHE A 503 19.57 27.62 -0.47
CA PHE A 503 19.65 28.88 -1.20
C PHE A 503 20.14 28.65 -2.63
N LEU A 504 19.41 29.17 -3.61
CA LEU A 504 19.74 29.07 -5.03
C LEU A 504 19.76 30.47 -5.68
N PRO A 505 20.94 31.09 -5.85
CA PRO A 505 21.07 32.31 -6.62
C PRO A 505 21.01 31.99 -8.12
N ILE A 506 20.18 32.71 -8.88
CA ILE A 506 20.10 32.60 -10.34
C ILE A 506 20.89 33.75 -10.97
N PRO A 507 21.87 33.46 -11.86
CA PRO A 507 22.66 34.50 -12.50
C PRO A 507 21.82 35.35 -13.48
N PRO A 508 21.97 36.69 -13.45
CA PRO A 508 21.35 37.55 -14.45
C PRO A 508 21.99 37.32 -15.82
N LEU A 509 21.27 37.65 -16.90
CA LEU A 509 21.66 37.38 -18.28
C LEU A 509 23.00 38.03 -18.66
N ARG A 510 23.29 39.22 -18.13
CA ARG A 510 24.61 39.90 -18.30
C ARG A 510 25.81 39.14 -17.75
N ASN A 511 25.60 38.21 -16.81
CA ASN A 511 26.65 37.35 -16.29
C ASN A 511 26.78 36.02 -17.08
N ARG A 512 25.90 35.80 -18.07
CA ARG A 512 25.87 34.60 -18.92
C ARG A 512 25.64 34.96 -20.39
N LYS A 513 26.45 35.91 -20.89
CA LYS A 513 26.33 36.46 -22.26
C LYS A 513 26.48 35.41 -23.36
N GLU A 514 27.16 34.31 -23.09
CA GLU A 514 27.32 33.18 -24.03
C GLU A 514 26.00 32.47 -24.35
N ASP A 515 24.97 32.63 -23.51
CA ASP A 515 23.66 32.03 -23.69
C ASP A 515 22.78 32.84 -24.67
N ILE A 516 23.09 34.14 -24.87
CA ILE A 516 22.26 35.06 -25.65
C ILE A 516 22.01 34.55 -27.08
N PRO A 517 23.02 34.12 -27.87
CA PRO A 517 22.77 33.63 -29.22
C PRO A 517 21.85 32.41 -29.25
N LEU A 518 21.98 31.53 -28.25
CA LEU A 518 21.21 30.30 -28.16
C LEU A 518 19.75 30.60 -27.79
N LEU A 519 19.53 31.56 -26.89
CA LEU A 519 18.21 32.08 -26.54
C LEU A 519 17.55 32.81 -27.72
N VAL A 520 18.30 33.65 -28.45
CA VAL A 520 17.79 34.35 -29.65
C VAL A 520 17.36 33.34 -30.71
N LYS A 521 18.15 32.30 -30.96
CA LYS A 521 17.78 31.23 -31.88
C LYS A 521 16.48 30.55 -31.46
N GLN A 522 16.33 30.22 -30.18
CA GLN A 522 15.08 29.62 -29.69
C GLN A 522 13.88 30.56 -29.91
N PHE A 523 14.00 31.83 -29.53
CA PHE A 523 12.92 32.79 -29.70
C PHE A 523 12.63 33.10 -31.17
N SER A 524 13.63 32.98 -32.05
CA SER A 524 13.45 33.11 -33.49
C SER A 524 12.53 32.01 -34.03
N ILE A 525 12.72 30.76 -33.59
CA ILE A 525 11.84 29.64 -33.93
C ILE A 525 10.40 29.93 -33.44
N GLU A 526 10.23 30.46 -32.22
CA GLU A 526 8.91 30.83 -31.69
C GLU A 526 8.21 31.93 -32.51
N ASN A 527 8.98 32.82 -33.14
CA ASN A 527 8.46 33.92 -33.96
C ASN A 527 8.54 33.63 -35.48
N ASN A 528 8.82 32.39 -35.90
CA ASN A 528 8.98 31.97 -37.30
C ASN A 528 10.01 32.79 -38.10
N ILE A 529 11.12 33.20 -37.45
CA ILE A 529 12.23 33.90 -38.09
C ILE A 529 13.29 32.86 -38.49
N PRO A 530 13.62 32.72 -39.79
CA PRO A 530 14.72 31.87 -40.23
C PRO A 530 16.06 32.35 -39.67
N ASP A 531 16.94 31.41 -39.30
CA ASP A 531 18.26 31.72 -38.71
C ASP A 531 19.11 32.59 -39.66
N GLU A 532 18.93 32.46 -40.97
CA GLU A 532 19.67 33.19 -42.01
C GLU A 532 19.33 34.68 -42.07
N LYS A 533 18.22 35.10 -41.45
CA LYS A 533 17.81 36.51 -41.42
C LYS A 533 18.58 37.35 -40.41
N TRP A 534 19.38 36.77 -39.52
CA TRP A 534 20.11 37.54 -38.50
C TRP A 534 21.47 38.03 -38.99
N ASP A 535 21.70 39.34 -38.98
CA ASP A 535 23.04 39.90 -39.18
C ASP A 535 23.97 39.45 -38.02
N PRO A 536 25.12 38.81 -38.30
CA PRO A 536 26.11 38.46 -37.26
C PRO A 536 26.51 39.65 -36.37
N LYS A 537 26.57 40.87 -36.92
CA LYS A 537 26.90 42.08 -36.14
C LYS A 537 25.82 42.44 -35.13
N LEU A 538 24.55 42.19 -35.47
CA LEU A 538 23.43 42.38 -34.55
C LEU A 538 23.55 41.40 -33.37
N LEU A 539 23.85 40.12 -33.63
CA LEU A 539 24.03 39.12 -32.57
C LEU A 539 25.17 39.47 -31.61
N ASP A 540 26.29 40.00 -32.10
CA ASP A 540 27.38 40.48 -31.25
C ASP A 540 26.99 41.75 -30.48
N THR A 541 26.19 42.63 -31.08
CA THR A 541 25.65 43.81 -30.39
C THR A 541 24.73 43.39 -29.24
N LEU A 542 23.87 42.39 -29.45
CA LEU A 542 22.97 41.87 -28.42
C LEU A 542 23.71 41.31 -27.19
N LYS A 543 24.91 40.74 -27.38
CA LYS A 543 25.75 40.27 -26.26
C LYS A 543 26.27 41.40 -25.37
N ASN A 544 26.39 42.61 -25.90
CA ASN A 544 26.99 43.74 -25.20
C ASN A 544 26.00 44.51 -24.31
N PHE A 545 24.69 44.29 -24.45
CA PHE A 545 23.69 44.88 -23.56
C PHE A 545 23.70 44.24 -22.15
N ASP A 546 23.23 45.02 -21.17
CA ASP A 546 23.17 44.60 -19.76
C ASP A 546 21.89 43.83 -19.41
N TRP A 547 20.85 43.87 -20.25
CA TRP A 547 19.62 43.10 -20.12
C TRP A 547 19.02 43.13 -18.70
N PHE A 548 18.63 44.31 -18.22
CA PHE A 548 18.05 44.48 -16.87
C PHE A 548 16.74 43.72 -16.67
N GLY A 549 15.95 43.52 -17.74
CA GLY A 549 14.77 42.65 -17.75
C GLY A 549 15.08 41.20 -18.14
N ASN A 550 16.37 40.84 -18.24
CA ASN A 550 16.89 39.50 -18.46
C ASN A 550 16.25 38.80 -19.69
N ILE A 551 15.83 37.54 -19.54
CA ILE A 551 15.29 36.73 -20.64
C ILE A 551 13.97 37.31 -21.14
N ARG A 552 13.18 37.93 -20.27
CA ARG A 552 11.90 38.56 -20.65
C ARG A 552 12.11 39.73 -21.60
N GLU A 553 13.10 40.59 -21.32
CA GLU A 553 13.48 41.70 -22.19
C GLU A 553 14.07 41.21 -23.51
N LEU A 554 14.95 40.20 -23.48
CA LEU A 554 15.51 39.61 -24.69
C LEU A 554 14.41 39.03 -25.60
N LYS A 555 13.47 38.26 -25.03
CA LYS A 555 12.34 37.69 -25.77
C LYS A 555 11.47 38.79 -26.40
N ASN A 556 11.13 39.83 -25.64
CA ASN A 556 10.38 40.97 -26.15
C ASN A 556 11.11 41.69 -27.28
N THR A 557 12.44 41.82 -27.18
CA THR A 557 13.28 42.43 -28.22
C THR A 557 13.27 41.62 -29.50
N VAL A 558 13.39 40.29 -29.40
CA VAL A 558 13.31 39.39 -30.57
C VAL A 558 11.92 39.47 -31.23
N SER A 559 10.85 39.47 -30.44
CA SER A 559 9.49 39.64 -30.97
C SER A 559 9.28 41.02 -31.61
N TYR A 560 9.85 42.09 -31.04
CA TYR A 560 9.83 43.43 -31.66
C TYR A 560 10.54 43.42 -33.02
N LEU A 561 11.75 42.86 -33.09
CA LEU A 561 12.52 42.75 -34.32
C LEU A 561 11.79 41.93 -35.40
N SER A 562 11.02 40.91 -34.99
CA SER A 562 10.21 40.09 -35.91
C SER A 562 9.11 40.88 -36.63
N ILE A 563 8.66 41.99 -36.03
CA ILE A 563 7.56 42.82 -36.55
C ILE A 563 8.09 44.04 -37.31
N VAL A 564 9.18 44.63 -36.84
CA VAL A 564 9.68 45.92 -37.35
C VAL A 564 10.65 45.75 -38.52
N ALA A 565 11.29 44.60 -38.67
CA ALA A 565 12.22 44.36 -39.77
C ALA A 565 11.47 44.15 -41.10
N ASP A 566 11.41 45.19 -41.95
CA ASP A 566 10.78 45.15 -43.28
C ASP A 566 11.66 44.51 -44.39
N HIS A 567 12.78 43.88 -44.03
CA HIS A 567 13.90 43.55 -44.94
C HIS A 567 14.26 42.06 -44.87
N ASP A 568 14.97 41.54 -45.87
CA ASP A 568 15.43 40.14 -45.87
C ASP A 568 16.43 39.81 -44.74
N LEU A 569 17.10 40.84 -44.19
CA LEU A 569 18.08 40.72 -43.10
C LEU A 569 17.71 41.69 -41.96
N ILE A 570 17.64 41.17 -40.73
CA ILE A 570 17.45 41.91 -39.47
C ILE A 570 18.80 42.46 -39.02
N THR A 571 18.88 43.77 -38.87
CA THR A 571 20.14 44.50 -38.60
C THR A 571 20.05 45.32 -37.31
N THR A 572 21.16 45.96 -36.93
CA THR A 572 21.20 46.87 -35.78
C THR A 572 20.32 48.11 -35.92
N GLN A 573 19.85 48.44 -37.13
CA GLN A 573 18.97 49.59 -37.37
C GLN A 573 17.52 49.31 -36.93
N ASP A 574 17.14 48.03 -36.91
CA ASP A 574 15.80 47.58 -36.53
C ASP A 574 15.60 47.52 -35.01
N LEU A 575 16.67 47.71 -34.22
CA LEU A 575 16.60 47.74 -32.76
C LEU A 575 15.75 48.92 -32.26
N PRO A 576 15.00 48.75 -31.15
CA PRO A 576 14.34 49.87 -30.50
C PRO A 576 15.40 50.89 -30.01
N GLY A 577 14.98 52.15 -29.86
CA GLY A 577 15.87 53.24 -29.43
C GLY A 577 16.62 52.91 -28.13
N LYS A 578 17.80 53.52 -27.91
CA LYS A 578 18.69 53.20 -26.79
C LYS A 578 18.06 53.31 -25.39
N ASP A 579 16.99 54.09 -25.25
CA ASP A 579 16.25 54.24 -23.99
C ASP A 579 15.45 52.99 -23.61
N TYR A 580 15.18 52.09 -24.57
CA TYR A 580 14.48 50.82 -24.34
C TYR A 580 15.26 49.86 -23.42
N PHE A 581 16.60 49.87 -23.52
CA PHE A 581 17.50 48.96 -22.80
C PHE A 581 18.05 49.53 -21.48
N GLN A 582 17.64 50.75 -21.11
CA GLN A 582 18.07 51.37 -19.86
C GLN A 582 17.25 50.80 -18.69
N ALA A 583 17.90 50.61 -17.54
CA ALA A 583 17.17 50.34 -16.31
C ALA A 583 16.18 51.48 -16.07
N GLN A 584 14.88 51.19 -16.09
CA GLN A 584 13.92 52.04 -15.40
C GLN A 584 14.32 52.02 -13.94
N LYS A 585 15.14 53.00 -13.52
CA LYS A 585 15.11 53.41 -12.13
C LYS A 585 13.66 53.78 -11.89
N ALA A 586 12.95 52.94 -11.14
CA ALA A 586 11.85 53.46 -10.36
C ALA A 586 12.45 54.65 -9.61
N GLU A 587 12.12 55.86 -10.04
CA GLU A 587 12.32 57.00 -9.16
C GLU A 587 11.64 56.59 -7.85
N PRO A 588 12.37 56.57 -6.73
CA PRO A 588 11.80 56.06 -5.50
C PRO A 588 10.51 56.82 -5.25
N GLU A 589 9.41 56.11 -4.99
CA GLU A 589 8.09 56.67 -4.65
C GLU A 589 8.21 57.85 -3.65
N SER A 590 9.28 57.88 -2.87
CA SER A 590 9.71 58.99 -2.01
C SER A 590 9.78 60.38 -2.66
N ILE A 591 10.12 60.57 -3.96
CA ILE A 591 10.25 61.94 -4.53
C ILE A 591 8.86 62.50 -4.85
N ILE A 592 8.01 61.69 -5.49
CA ILE A 592 6.63 62.06 -5.83
C ILE A 592 5.80 62.22 -4.56
N ASP A 593 5.91 61.30 -3.59
CA ASP A 593 5.25 61.44 -2.29
C ASP A 593 5.82 62.61 -1.49
N HIS A 594 7.12 62.92 -1.55
CA HIS A 594 7.68 64.06 -0.81
C HIS A 594 7.17 65.39 -1.37
N GLN A 595 7.08 65.54 -2.69
CA GLN A 595 6.56 66.73 -3.33
C GLN A 595 5.05 66.91 -3.05
N LEU A 596 4.28 65.83 -3.13
CA LEU A 596 2.85 65.82 -2.82
C LEU A 596 2.58 66.10 -1.34
N ASN A 597 3.39 65.51 -0.44
CA ASN A 597 3.34 65.75 1.00
C ASN A 597 3.66 67.21 1.32
N LYS A 598 4.69 67.81 0.69
CA LYS A 598 5.01 69.24 0.86
C LYS A 598 3.89 70.14 0.35
N GLN A 599 3.27 69.83 -0.80
CA GLN A 599 2.13 70.61 -1.32
C GLN A 599 0.94 70.61 -0.36
N VAL A 600 0.53 69.42 0.13
CA VAL A 600 -0.59 69.30 1.06
C VAL A 600 -0.25 69.90 2.43
N LEU A 601 0.98 69.73 2.95
CA LEU A 601 1.39 70.38 4.20
C LEU A 601 1.40 71.91 4.09
N THR A 602 1.84 72.45 2.96
CA THR A 602 1.88 73.90 2.73
C THR A 602 0.47 74.48 2.69
N ALA A 603 -0.47 73.78 2.05
CA ALA A 603 -1.88 74.16 2.06
C ALA A 603 -2.53 74.08 3.45
N VAL A 604 -2.18 73.05 4.25
CA VAL A 604 -2.64 72.95 5.64
C VAL A 604 -2.06 74.10 6.49
N LYS A 605 -0.78 74.42 6.32
CA LYS A 605 -0.10 75.51 7.02
C LYS A 605 -0.75 76.87 6.71
N SER A 606 -0.96 77.20 5.43
CA SER A 606 -1.56 78.48 5.04
C SER A 606 -3.00 78.65 5.55
N LEU A 607 -3.79 77.57 5.56
CA LEU A 607 -5.14 77.58 6.12
C LEU A 607 -5.11 77.72 7.66
N ASN A 608 -4.17 77.07 8.35
CA ASN A 608 -4.00 77.21 9.79
C ASN A 608 -3.51 78.61 10.21
N GLU A 609 -2.60 79.23 9.46
CA GLU A 609 -2.09 80.59 9.71
C GLU A 609 -3.16 81.67 9.45
N SER A 610 -4.07 81.46 8.49
CA SER A 610 -5.20 82.35 8.21
C SER A 610 -6.39 82.14 9.16
N SER A 611 -6.23 81.39 10.26
CA SER A 611 -7.30 81.03 11.22
C SER A 611 -8.53 80.38 10.57
N THR A 612 -8.37 79.76 9.40
CA THR A 612 -9.43 79.03 8.71
C THR A 612 -9.34 77.53 8.98
N ASN A 613 -10.50 76.88 9.11
CA ASN A 613 -10.55 75.43 9.26
C ASN A 613 -10.05 74.75 7.98
N ALA A 614 -8.96 73.99 8.07
CA ALA A 614 -8.42 73.18 6.98
C ALA A 614 -9.23 71.90 6.79
N SER A 615 -10.33 72.00 6.04
CA SER A 615 -11.14 70.86 5.61
C SER A 615 -10.62 70.27 4.31
N ARG A 616 -10.89 68.98 4.05
CA ARG A 616 -10.48 68.28 2.81
C ARG A 616 -10.90 69.04 1.54
N LYS A 617 -12.13 69.56 1.54
CA LYS A 617 -12.67 70.38 0.47
C LYS A 617 -11.87 71.66 0.26
N LYS A 618 -11.59 72.42 1.33
CA LYS A 618 -10.81 73.67 1.23
C LYS A 618 -9.35 73.45 0.83
N ILE A 619 -8.75 72.33 1.25
CA ILE A 619 -7.38 71.98 0.83
C ILE A 619 -7.36 71.63 -0.67
N SER A 620 -8.37 70.89 -1.15
CA SER A 620 -8.55 70.59 -2.57
C SER A 620 -8.83 71.86 -3.39
N ASP A 621 -9.72 72.75 -2.93
CA ASP A 621 -10.04 74.03 -3.57
C ASP A 621 -8.83 74.99 -3.62
N LEU A 622 -7.93 74.97 -2.62
CA LEU A 622 -6.74 75.82 -2.61
C LEU A 622 -5.63 75.28 -3.54
N LEU A 623 -5.66 73.97 -3.81
CA LEU A 623 -4.72 73.29 -4.70
C LEU A 623 -5.25 73.16 -6.14
N SER A 624 -6.47 73.61 -6.43
CA SER A 624 -7.05 73.55 -7.78
C SER A 624 -6.31 74.44 -8.78
N ASP A 625 -5.70 75.52 -8.31
CA ASP A 625 -4.99 76.51 -9.12
C ASP A 625 -3.49 76.18 -9.30
N GLN A 626 -3.02 75.05 -8.76
CA GLN A 626 -1.65 74.58 -8.91
C GLN A 626 -1.48 73.67 -10.13
N ARG A 627 -0.22 73.47 -10.52
CA ARG A 627 0.19 72.70 -11.71
C ARG A 627 -0.39 71.27 -11.76
N ASP A 628 -0.70 70.69 -10.60
CA ASP A 628 -1.30 69.37 -10.42
C ASP A 628 -2.46 69.44 -9.40
N PRO A 629 -3.73 69.60 -9.85
CA PRO A 629 -4.87 69.73 -8.94
C PRO A 629 -5.21 68.39 -8.27
N LEU A 630 -5.43 68.43 -6.96
CA LEU A 630 -5.76 67.24 -6.15
C LEU A 630 -7.24 67.17 -5.82
N THR A 631 -7.84 66.00 -6.04
CA THR A 631 -9.21 65.69 -5.60
C THR A 631 -9.30 65.52 -4.08
N GLU A 632 -10.49 65.72 -3.50
CA GLU A 632 -10.72 65.49 -2.06
C GLU A 632 -10.31 64.08 -1.58
N GLN A 633 -10.41 63.07 -2.46
CA GLN A 633 -10.04 61.69 -2.16
C GLN A 633 -8.51 61.50 -2.13
N GLN A 634 -7.78 62.16 -3.03
CA GLN A 634 -6.31 62.20 -3.02
C GLN A 634 -5.80 62.97 -1.79
N VAL A 635 -6.38 64.13 -1.48
CA VAL A 635 -6.06 64.91 -0.27
C VAL A 635 -6.29 64.06 0.99
N ARG A 636 -7.37 63.28 1.05
CA ARG A 636 -7.63 62.38 2.18
C ARG A 636 -6.53 61.33 2.34
N ARG A 637 -6.09 60.69 1.25
CA ARG A 637 -5.03 59.67 1.28
C ARG A 637 -3.72 60.25 1.82
N VAL A 638 -3.35 61.43 1.32
CA VAL A 638 -2.12 62.14 1.76
C VAL A 638 -2.21 62.56 3.23
N LEU A 639 -3.35 63.11 3.67
CA LEU A 639 -3.56 63.51 5.06
C LEU A 639 -3.47 62.35 6.06
N GLU A 640 -3.97 61.16 5.73
CA GLU A 640 -3.83 59.98 6.60
C GLU A 640 -2.37 59.51 6.68
N SER A 641 -1.62 59.59 5.58
CA SER A 641 -0.18 59.30 5.55
C SER A 641 0.61 60.29 6.43
N LEU A 642 0.33 61.59 6.28
CA LEU A 642 0.95 62.66 7.08
C LEU A 642 0.60 62.59 8.56
N LYS A 643 -0.62 62.17 8.89
CA LYS A 643 -1.06 61.95 10.27
C LYS A 643 -0.32 60.77 10.91
N THR A 644 -0.17 59.67 10.17
CA THR A 644 0.59 58.49 10.63
C THR A 644 2.05 58.85 10.87
N SER A 645 2.58 59.79 10.09
CA SER A 645 3.95 60.31 10.21
C SER A 645 4.12 61.43 11.23
N GLY A 646 3.06 61.81 11.98
CA GLY A 646 3.12 62.83 13.03
C GLY A 646 3.11 64.29 12.55
N TYR A 647 3.06 64.55 11.24
CA TYR A 647 3.17 65.90 10.67
C TYR A 647 1.88 66.73 10.73
N VAL A 648 0.72 66.08 10.86
CA VAL A 648 -0.59 66.74 11.02
C VAL A 648 -1.46 66.01 12.04
N THR A 649 -2.36 66.73 12.69
CA THR A 649 -3.40 66.18 13.56
C THR A 649 -4.77 66.43 12.93
N ILE A 650 -5.56 65.35 12.78
CA ILE A 650 -6.91 65.44 12.20
C ILE A 650 -7.92 65.31 13.33
N ARG A 651 -8.63 66.41 13.64
CA ARG A 651 -9.69 66.41 14.66
C ARG A 651 -11.08 66.49 14.01
N ARG A 652 -12.04 65.72 14.53
CA ARG A 652 -13.44 65.82 14.09
C ARG A 652 -14.09 67.07 14.71
N GLY A 653 -14.56 68.00 13.89
CA GLY A 653 -15.26 69.22 14.33
C GLY A 653 -14.74 70.52 13.69
N ARG A 654 -15.08 71.68 14.28
CA ARG A 654 -14.75 73.02 13.75
C ARG A 654 -13.24 73.33 13.63
N ALA A 655 -12.37 72.49 14.21
CA ALA A 655 -10.93 72.68 14.24
C ALA A 655 -10.18 72.15 13.01
N GLY A 656 -10.73 71.21 12.24
CA GLY A 656 -10.12 70.71 11.01
C GLY A 656 -8.82 69.93 11.20
N THR A 657 -8.00 69.92 10.13
CA THR A 657 -6.62 69.43 10.15
C THR A 657 -5.69 70.53 10.67
N GLN A 658 -4.82 70.20 11.63
CA GLN A 658 -3.80 71.12 12.16
C GLN A 658 -2.39 70.59 11.91
N ILE A 659 -1.51 71.44 11.38
CA ILE A 659 -0.08 71.14 11.24
C ILE A 659 0.61 71.04 12.62
N THR A 660 1.49 70.05 12.80
CA THR A 660 2.28 69.90 14.02
C THR A 660 3.63 70.62 13.91
N ARG A 661 4.35 70.75 15.04
CA ARG A 661 5.72 71.31 15.03
C ARG A 661 6.67 70.51 14.12
N GLU A 662 6.53 69.19 14.11
CA GLU A 662 7.29 68.30 13.23
C GLU A 662 6.93 68.51 11.76
N GLY A 663 5.64 68.76 11.45
CA GLY A 663 5.20 69.12 10.10
C GLY A 663 5.78 70.45 9.61
N VAL A 664 5.89 71.46 10.49
CA VAL A 664 6.55 72.73 10.13
C VAL A 664 8.04 72.54 9.85
N GLN A 665 8.72 71.70 10.61
CA GLN A 665 10.14 71.36 10.37
C GLN A 665 10.33 70.56 9.08
N TYR A 666 9.38 69.69 8.73
CA TYR A 666 9.40 68.92 7.47
C TYR A 666 9.30 69.82 6.23
N LEU A 667 8.65 70.98 6.32
CA LEU A 667 8.61 71.98 5.23
C LEU A 667 9.91 72.78 5.06
N GLN A 668 10.80 72.77 6.06
CA GLN A 668 12.08 73.51 6.06
C GLN A 668 13.27 72.66 5.59
N LYS A 669 13.11 71.33 5.59
CA LYS A 669 14.00 70.37 4.91
C LYS A 669 13.57 70.23 3.47
#